data_AF-A0AAN8IHD4-F1
#
_entry.id   AF-A0AAN8IHD4-F1
#
_cell.length_a   1.000
_cell.length_b   1.000
_cell.length_c   1.000
_cell.angle_alpha   90.00
_cell.angle_beta   90.00
_cell.angle_gamma   90.00
#
_symmetry.space_group_name_H-M   'P 1'
#
loop_
_entity.id
_entity.type
_entity.pdbx_description
1 polymer ?
#
loop_
_entity_poly.entity_id
_entity_poly.type
_entity_poly.pdbx_seq_one_letter_code
_entity_poly.pdbx_strand_id
1 'polypeptide(L)'
;MRKGNAYAEPLLPPQSRASKASRGSRADSRTNSQGKRCGSGHVGHELDPALLKFNDRQRMYLKTLLEEHSMDYIISRLRKEDPTRSSKLSFVVKRDLYNIVTRYNMAPGWRHHDDLTSMLIRFEENNPDDGLRCLQLPEDPSGKGLLLVIITPIMLEWLKKYATKSVSLDDTFHTTRYNLRLATLMVSDNRDRGLPGAFLISGTMTTVDVQRLFLEIKALIPNFSPATMVTDEAPCFYNGFRAVFPEARTQLHLCRFHIRQTWERKTKELVEASLRAMVNNALQHLLEEVQLDKFQRRFAEILAYLRTTKQSAMAEYLEKNYLGRTRDWASFANKGATLDTTMISERFHLRIKEEFLHRNANSRLDGFVDLLIKAVEDLSESMEVKDRRRFADCAYRLTETHKRHRTATKIYAPNPDMIVNVGENKWQVQNRASSKSFEVTFSGPCTCHPKENTHCLTCGVCAYAWNCTCLDNRSGISCPHRHAVKLLTTGIPAETLIVDEPVPSPSQLESGAPTSPQQRREERYHKLSAIKSTYAVVEATATSLAKVDTDEAMQQLEEILAHLQLAAGVAQPPSSLAVRLELAQSGAKPQLSKIPLYQRGKMKMPKKPTKDLHKEVRTLLESPPDRREEE
;
A
#
# COMPACT_ATOMS: atom_id res chain seq x y z
N MET A 1 -26.25 32.81 48.46
CA MET A 1 -26.42 32.57 49.92
C MET A 1 -25.72 31.23 50.22
N ARG A 2 -24.82 31.08 51.21
CA ARG A 2 -25.05 30.98 52.68
C ARG A 2 -26.13 29.92 52.99
N LYS A 3 -25.92 28.89 53.83
CA LYS A 3 -24.91 28.56 54.88
C LYS A 3 -24.53 27.04 54.79
N GLY A 4 -23.58 26.46 55.55
CA GLY A 4 -22.71 26.95 56.64
C GLY A 4 -21.75 25.87 57.18
N ASN A 5 -20.90 26.22 58.16
CA ASN A 5 -19.79 25.40 58.68
C ASN A 5 -20.03 24.80 60.08
N ALA A 6 -19.31 23.71 60.40
CA ALA A 6 -18.58 23.46 61.67
C ALA A 6 -17.51 22.37 61.37
N TYR A 7 -16.19 22.46 61.64
CA TYR A 7 -15.36 22.95 62.76
C TYR A 7 -15.42 22.14 64.06
N ALA A 8 -14.38 21.32 64.30
CA ALA A 8 -13.79 21.06 65.62
C ALA A 8 -12.39 20.38 65.51
N GLU A 9 -11.39 20.97 66.15
CA GLU A 9 -10.03 20.50 66.49
C GLU A 9 -9.63 21.29 67.79
N PRO A 10 -8.52 21.03 68.51
CA PRO A 10 -7.58 19.89 68.55
C PRO A 10 -7.38 19.36 70.00
N LEU A 11 -6.30 18.60 70.30
CA LEU A 11 -5.48 18.69 71.54
C LEU A 11 -4.25 17.73 71.55
N LEU A 12 -3.20 18.06 72.34
CA LEU A 12 -1.89 17.37 72.52
C LEU A 12 -1.28 17.75 73.90
N PRO A 13 -0.18 17.12 74.41
CA PRO A 13 0.50 15.85 74.07
C PRO A 13 0.38 14.79 75.23
N PRO A 14 1.28 14.53 76.24
CA PRO A 14 2.70 14.85 76.52
C PRO A 14 3.68 13.67 76.91
N GLN A 15 4.93 13.77 76.44
CA GLN A 15 6.22 13.49 77.14
C GLN A 15 6.63 12.10 77.78
N SER A 16 7.58 11.45 77.10
CA SER A 16 8.98 11.17 77.56
C SER A 16 9.42 9.88 78.30
N ARG A 17 10.75 9.62 78.18
CA ARG A 17 11.65 8.68 78.93
C ARG A 17 11.52 7.16 78.65
N ALA A 18 12.54 6.29 78.89
CA ALA A 18 14.01 6.42 78.77
C ALA A 18 14.76 5.06 78.97
N SER A 19 15.94 4.94 78.34
CA SER A 19 17.17 4.24 78.82
C SER A 19 17.41 2.71 78.69
N LYS A 20 18.71 2.37 78.44
CA LYS A 20 19.49 1.13 78.70
C LYS A 20 19.02 -0.21 78.08
N ALA A 21 19.77 -1.05 77.34
CA ALA A 21 21.20 -1.32 77.04
C ALA A 21 21.90 -2.47 77.84
N SER A 22 22.28 -3.58 77.16
CA SER A 22 23.43 -4.44 77.54
C SER A 22 23.86 -5.51 76.50
N ARG A 23 25.10 -5.37 75.98
CA ARG A 23 26.16 -6.35 75.63
C ARG A 23 25.88 -7.86 75.35
N GLY A 24 26.57 -8.37 74.31
CA GLY A 24 27.12 -9.75 74.22
C GLY A 24 26.45 -10.70 73.21
N SER A 25 27.10 -11.66 72.54
CA SER A 25 28.53 -12.04 72.47
C SER A 25 28.86 -12.84 71.17
N ARG A 26 30.15 -13.10 70.94
CA ARG A 26 30.79 -13.73 69.74
C ARG A 26 30.27 -15.12 69.28
N ALA A 27 30.27 -15.31 67.94
CA ALA A 27 30.80 -16.45 67.14
C ALA A 27 30.21 -17.89 67.33
N ASP A 28 30.37 -18.87 66.42
CA ASP A 28 31.20 -18.94 65.19
C ASP A 28 30.62 -19.87 64.07
N SER A 29 31.17 -19.73 62.85
CA SER A 29 31.34 -20.69 61.75
C SER A 29 30.21 -21.61 61.21
N ARG A 30 29.87 -21.37 59.93
CA ARG A 30 29.68 -22.34 58.80
C ARG A 30 28.58 -23.43 58.86
N THR A 31 27.62 -23.38 57.92
CA THR A 31 27.64 -24.29 56.74
C THR A 31 26.69 -23.92 55.57
N ASN A 32 27.24 -24.12 54.37
CA ASN A 32 26.70 -24.20 52.99
C ASN A 32 25.17 -24.23 52.71
N SER A 33 24.65 -23.21 51.99
CA SER A 33 23.92 -23.38 50.69
C SER A 33 23.42 -22.02 50.13
N GLN A 34 23.56 -21.77 48.81
CA GLN A 34 23.20 -20.47 48.19
C GLN A 34 21.73 -20.35 47.76
N GLY A 35 20.81 -20.35 48.73
CA GLY A 35 19.42 -19.95 48.50
C GLY A 35 19.25 -18.43 48.42
N LYS A 36 19.57 -17.79 47.28
CA LYS A 36 19.36 -16.33 47.08
C LYS A 36 17.87 -15.96 46.95
N ARG A 37 17.15 -15.94 48.07
CA ARG A 37 15.96 -15.09 48.23
C ARG A 37 16.43 -13.63 48.20
N CYS A 38 16.05 -12.87 47.18
CA CYS A 38 16.26 -11.42 47.16
C CYS A 38 14.98 -10.75 47.68
N GLY A 39 14.90 -10.59 48.99
CA GLY A 39 13.77 -9.97 49.70
C GLY A 39 14.25 -8.78 50.53
N SER A 40 14.48 -7.64 49.88
CA SER A 40 14.66 -6.31 50.48
C SER A 40 14.11 -5.27 49.51
N GLY A 41 13.34 -4.30 50.00
CA GLY A 41 12.58 -3.40 49.13
C GLY A 41 13.41 -2.26 48.53
N HIS A 42 13.16 -1.94 47.25
CA HIS A 42 13.44 -0.63 46.67
C HIS A 42 12.16 0.21 46.71
N VAL A 43 11.87 0.82 47.87
CA VAL A 43 10.80 1.81 48.02
C VAL A 43 11.29 3.15 47.44
N GLY A 44 10.52 3.76 46.54
CA GLY A 44 10.81 5.11 46.02
C GLY A 44 10.75 5.29 44.51
N HIS A 45 10.52 4.23 43.72
CA HIS A 45 10.30 4.34 42.28
C HIS A 45 8.85 3.98 41.93
N GLU A 46 8.22 4.79 41.08
CA GLU A 46 6.95 4.43 40.44
C GLU A 46 7.14 3.17 39.58
N LEU A 47 6.25 2.19 39.72
CA LEU A 47 6.34 0.93 38.99
C LEU A 47 5.88 1.11 37.54
N ASP A 48 6.81 1.44 36.64
CA ASP A 48 6.55 1.50 35.19
C ASP A 48 5.93 0.16 34.71
N PRO A 49 4.65 0.16 34.26
CA PRO A 49 3.99 -1.05 33.82
C PRO A 49 4.64 -1.68 32.59
N ALA A 50 5.47 -0.94 31.84
CA ALA A 50 6.23 -1.48 30.71
C ALA A 50 7.36 -2.44 31.15
N LEU A 51 7.91 -2.27 32.35
CA LEU A 51 9.03 -3.07 32.88
C LEU A 51 8.55 -4.36 33.58
N LEU A 52 7.26 -4.46 33.91
CA LEU A 52 6.68 -5.64 34.54
C LEU A 52 6.77 -6.87 33.63
N LYS A 53 6.93 -8.05 34.24
CA LYS A 53 6.75 -9.33 33.55
C LYS A 53 5.26 -9.64 33.47
N PHE A 54 4.79 -10.22 32.35
CA PHE A 54 3.45 -10.77 32.27
C PHE A 54 3.22 -11.79 33.39
N ASN A 55 2.07 -11.75 34.06
CA ASN A 55 1.61 -12.84 34.92
C ASN A 55 0.94 -13.95 34.07
N ASP A 56 0.60 -15.10 34.66
CA ASP A 56 0.07 -16.23 33.90
C ASP A 56 -1.36 -16.00 33.38
N ARG A 57 -2.17 -15.18 34.06
CA ARG A 57 -3.50 -14.74 33.54
C ARG A 57 -3.35 -13.89 32.28
N GLN A 58 -2.39 -12.97 32.28
CA GLN A 58 -2.02 -12.16 31.10
C GLN A 58 -1.42 -13.02 29.98
N ARG A 59 -0.55 -13.99 30.29
CA ARG A 59 -0.04 -14.95 29.28
C ARG A 59 -1.18 -15.76 28.65
N MET A 60 -2.14 -16.24 29.43
CA MET A 60 -3.26 -17.02 28.94
C MET A 60 -4.26 -16.17 28.12
N TYR A 61 -4.51 -14.92 28.52
CA TYR A 61 -5.30 -13.97 27.73
C TYR A 61 -4.62 -13.68 26.38
N LEU A 62 -3.32 -13.38 26.38
CA LEU A 62 -2.55 -13.17 25.15
C LEU A 62 -2.49 -14.42 24.26
N LYS A 63 -2.39 -15.62 24.85
CA LYS A 63 -2.52 -16.89 24.12
C LYS A 63 -3.90 -17.01 23.45
N THR A 64 -4.99 -16.77 24.18
CA THR A 64 -6.34 -16.88 23.63
C THR A 64 -6.56 -15.88 22.48
N LEU A 65 -6.10 -14.64 22.64
CA LEU A 65 -6.12 -13.64 21.58
C LEU A 65 -5.27 -14.05 20.36
N LEU A 66 -4.15 -14.76 20.56
CA LEU A 66 -3.29 -15.30 19.50
C LEU A 66 -3.87 -16.55 18.79
N GLU A 67 -4.96 -17.13 19.28
CA GLU A 67 -5.65 -18.23 18.59
C GLU A 67 -6.59 -17.68 17.50
N GLU A 68 -7.17 -16.49 17.74
CA GLU A 68 -8.18 -15.85 16.88
C GLU A 68 -7.66 -14.66 16.05
N HIS A 69 -6.63 -13.93 16.51
CA HIS A 69 -6.27 -12.61 15.97
C HIS A 69 -4.80 -12.48 15.53
N SER A 70 -4.51 -11.51 14.65
CA SER A 70 -3.15 -11.18 14.22
C SER A 70 -2.41 -10.37 15.30
N MET A 71 -1.07 -10.48 15.34
CA MET A 71 -0.24 -9.77 16.32
C MET A 71 -0.45 -8.25 16.33
N ASP A 72 -0.63 -7.64 15.17
CA ASP A 72 -0.88 -6.21 15.03
C ASP A 72 -2.27 -5.80 15.55
N TYR A 73 -3.30 -6.60 15.29
CA TYR A 73 -4.64 -6.38 15.86
C TYR A 73 -4.59 -6.47 17.39
N ILE A 74 -3.92 -7.48 17.95
CA ILE A 74 -3.78 -7.65 19.40
C ILE A 74 -3.09 -6.42 20.01
N ILE A 75 -1.98 -5.96 19.41
CA ILE A 75 -1.24 -4.78 19.86
C ILE A 75 -2.10 -3.50 19.77
N SER A 76 -2.89 -3.34 18.72
CA SER A 76 -3.81 -2.21 18.54
C SER A 76 -4.95 -2.24 19.57
N ARG A 77 -5.59 -3.41 19.73
CA ARG A 77 -6.71 -3.67 20.64
C ARG A 77 -6.33 -3.39 22.10
N LEU A 78 -5.23 -3.96 22.60
CA LEU A 78 -4.82 -3.77 24.01
C LEU A 78 -4.54 -2.29 24.34
N ARG A 79 -3.96 -1.53 23.40
CA ARG A 79 -3.71 -0.08 23.53
C ARG A 79 -4.98 0.78 23.44
N LYS A 80 -6.07 0.22 22.92
CA LYS A 80 -7.41 0.82 22.86
C LYS A 80 -8.26 0.45 24.08
N GLU A 81 -8.04 -0.74 24.65
CA GLU A 81 -8.68 -1.24 25.88
C GLU A 81 -8.14 -0.55 27.15
N ASP A 82 -6.85 -0.22 27.23
CA ASP A 82 -6.25 0.60 28.31
C ASP A 82 -5.45 1.80 27.72
N PRO A 83 -6.13 2.89 27.30
CA PRO A 83 -5.47 4.10 26.79
C PRO A 83 -4.55 4.78 27.83
N THR A 84 -4.87 4.59 29.11
CA THR A 84 -4.10 5.02 30.29
C THR A 84 -2.75 4.32 30.45
N ARG A 85 -2.54 3.18 29.76
CA ARG A 85 -1.35 2.32 29.90
C ARG A 85 -1.06 1.92 31.36
N SER A 86 -2.12 1.70 32.13
CA SER A 86 -2.06 1.18 33.50
C SER A 86 -1.51 -0.25 33.57
N SER A 87 -1.58 -1.01 32.47
CA SER A 87 -1.22 -2.43 32.41
C SER A 87 -0.06 -2.74 31.47
N LYS A 88 0.75 -3.74 31.84
CA LYS A 88 1.80 -4.32 30.97
C LYS A 88 1.28 -4.79 29.61
N LEU A 89 -0.01 -5.15 29.51
CA LEU A 89 -0.65 -5.52 28.25
C LEU A 89 -0.60 -4.39 27.20
N SER A 90 -0.69 -3.13 27.63
CA SER A 90 -0.68 -1.95 26.75
C SER A 90 0.71 -1.68 26.14
N PHE A 91 1.74 -2.27 26.72
CA PHE A 91 3.14 -2.22 26.27
C PHE A 91 3.59 -3.49 25.52
N VAL A 92 2.65 -4.37 25.12
CA VAL A 92 2.95 -5.54 24.28
C VAL A 92 3.58 -5.10 22.95
N VAL A 93 4.62 -5.81 22.54
CA VAL A 93 5.24 -5.71 21.21
C VAL A 93 5.26 -7.07 20.51
N LYS A 94 5.47 -7.10 19.19
CA LYS A 94 5.46 -8.36 18.42
C LYS A 94 6.39 -9.43 19.00
N ARG A 95 7.54 -9.04 19.57
CA ARG A 95 8.49 -9.97 20.21
C ARG A 95 7.88 -10.70 21.42
N ASP A 96 7.03 -10.05 22.21
CA ASP A 96 6.33 -10.70 23.33
C ASP A 96 5.36 -11.77 22.81
N LEU A 97 4.62 -11.44 21.75
CA LEU A 97 3.68 -12.35 21.11
C LEU A 97 4.40 -13.51 20.42
N TYR A 98 5.51 -13.28 19.72
CA TYR A 98 6.38 -14.35 19.21
C TYR A 98 6.93 -15.25 20.33
N ASN A 99 7.33 -14.69 21.47
CA ASN A 99 7.79 -15.49 22.62
C ASN A 99 6.65 -16.39 23.16
N ILE A 100 5.40 -15.93 23.14
CA ILE A 100 4.22 -16.72 23.54
C ILE A 100 3.93 -17.80 22.48
N VAL A 101 3.88 -17.45 21.19
CA VAL A 101 3.69 -18.38 20.07
C VAL A 101 4.71 -19.52 20.12
N THR A 102 6.01 -19.21 20.24
CA THR A 102 7.07 -20.21 20.35
C THR A 102 6.95 -21.06 21.62
N ARG A 103 6.64 -20.45 22.78
CA ARG A 103 6.53 -21.15 24.06
C ARG A 103 5.37 -22.16 24.11
N TYR A 104 4.26 -21.88 23.43
CA TYR A 104 3.10 -22.77 23.38
C TYR A 104 2.97 -23.53 22.05
N ASN A 105 4.01 -23.49 21.19
CA ASN A 105 4.04 -24.08 19.85
C ASN A 105 2.79 -23.77 19.01
N MET A 106 2.36 -22.51 19.04
CA MET A 106 1.11 -22.06 18.42
C MET A 106 1.27 -21.81 16.92
N ALA A 107 0.15 -21.86 16.21
CA ALA A 107 0.06 -21.43 14.83
C ALA A 107 -1.16 -20.48 14.63
N PRO A 108 -1.06 -19.20 15.05
CA PRO A 108 -2.15 -18.23 14.94
C PRO A 108 -2.83 -18.21 13.57
N GLY A 109 -4.15 -18.40 13.54
CA GLY A 109 -4.96 -18.43 12.31
C GLY A 109 -4.79 -19.66 11.40
N TRP A 110 -3.85 -20.58 11.68
CA TRP A 110 -3.73 -21.83 10.93
C TRP A 110 -4.75 -22.84 11.46
N ARG A 111 -5.72 -23.22 10.61
CA ARG A 111 -6.71 -24.26 10.94
C ARG A 111 -6.12 -25.67 10.82
N HIS A 112 -5.03 -25.83 10.06
CA HIS A 112 -4.33 -27.10 9.90
C HIS A 112 -2.84 -26.92 9.54
N HIS A 113 -2.02 -27.92 9.81
CA HIS A 113 -0.58 -27.90 9.48
C HIS A 113 -0.33 -27.87 7.96
N ASP A 114 -1.14 -28.58 7.18
CA ASP A 114 -1.23 -28.42 5.72
C ASP A 114 -2.15 -27.25 5.35
N ASP A 115 -1.72 -26.34 4.47
CA ASP A 115 -2.44 -25.09 4.16
C ASP A 115 -3.57 -25.24 3.14
N LEU A 116 -3.56 -26.26 2.27
CA LEU A 116 -4.74 -26.59 1.46
C LEU A 116 -5.89 -27.07 2.34
N THR A 117 -5.60 -27.90 3.34
CA THR A 117 -6.55 -28.37 4.34
C THR A 117 -7.01 -27.22 5.24
N SER A 118 -6.09 -26.33 5.65
CA SER A 118 -6.41 -25.11 6.41
C SER A 118 -7.37 -24.19 5.64
N MET A 119 -7.14 -24.04 4.33
CA MET A 119 -8.04 -23.32 3.42
C MET A 119 -9.38 -24.01 3.20
N LEU A 120 -9.41 -25.33 3.09
CA LEU A 120 -10.66 -26.08 2.98
C LEU A 120 -11.54 -25.89 4.23
N ILE A 121 -10.95 -25.99 5.43
CA ILE A 121 -11.66 -25.73 6.69
C ILE A 121 -12.18 -24.27 6.73
N ARG A 122 -11.36 -23.28 6.33
CA ARG A 122 -11.79 -21.86 6.26
C ARG A 122 -12.94 -21.64 5.26
N PHE A 123 -12.99 -22.43 4.18
CA PHE A 123 -14.07 -22.39 3.20
C PHE A 123 -15.35 -23.09 3.71
N GLU A 124 -15.21 -24.24 4.36
CA GLU A 124 -16.31 -25.01 4.98
C GLU A 124 -16.94 -24.30 6.20
N GLU A 125 -16.18 -23.46 6.90
CA GLU A 125 -16.70 -22.52 7.92
C GLU A 125 -17.71 -21.50 7.36
N ASN A 126 -17.65 -21.21 6.05
CA ASN A 126 -18.57 -20.30 5.35
C ASN A 126 -18.76 -18.94 6.04
N ASN A 127 -17.67 -18.38 6.60
CA ASN A 127 -17.69 -17.07 7.25
C ASN A 127 -18.06 -15.96 6.23
N PRO A 128 -19.17 -15.20 6.42
CA PRO A 128 -19.59 -14.19 5.46
C PRO A 128 -18.58 -13.04 5.30
N ASP A 129 -17.79 -12.75 6.34
CA ASP A 129 -16.83 -11.63 6.36
C ASP A 129 -15.56 -11.94 5.55
N ASP A 130 -15.09 -13.19 5.57
CA ASP A 130 -13.97 -13.66 4.75
C ASP A 130 -14.24 -13.55 3.25
N GLY A 131 -15.52 -13.63 2.85
CA GLY A 131 -15.95 -13.44 1.47
C GLY A 131 -15.40 -14.45 0.45
N LEU A 132 -14.96 -15.63 0.87
CA LEU A 132 -14.54 -16.70 -0.04
C LEU A 132 -15.78 -17.16 -0.84
N ARG A 133 -15.69 -17.18 -2.19
CA ARG A 133 -16.83 -17.49 -3.07
C ARG A 133 -16.69 -18.82 -3.79
N CYS A 134 -15.48 -19.13 -4.26
CA CYS A 134 -15.18 -20.40 -4.90
C CYS A 134 -13.77 -20.84 -4.48
N LEU A 135 -13.63 -22.09 -4.04
CA LEU A 135 -12.36 -22.77 -3.83
C LEU A 135 -12.35 -24.05 -4.68
N GLN A 136 -11.32 -24.20 -5.51
CA GLN A 136 -10.96 -25.44 -6.18
C GLN A 136 -9.56 -25.81 -5.71
N LEU A 137 -9.39 -27.05 -5.27
CA LEU A 137 -8.10 -27.57 -4.81
C LEU A 137 -7.35 -28.21 -6.00
N PRO A 138 -6.02 -28.08 -6.06
CA PRO A 138 -5.23 -28.66 -7.14
C PRO A 138 -5.24 -30.20 -7.06
N GLU A 139 -5.31 -30.84 -8.22
CA GLU A 139 -5.22 -32.31 -8.32
C GLU A 139 -3.78 -32.81 -8.16
N ASP A 140 -2.80 -31.98 -8.58
CA ASP A 140 -1.39 -32.33 -8.67
C ASP A 140 -0.44 -31.36 -7.92
N PRO A 141 0.78 -31.82 -7.55
CA PRO A 141 1.74 -31.03 -6.76
C PRO A 141 2.23 -29.70 -7.34
N SER A 142 1.96 -29.39 -8.61
CA SER A 142 2.37 -28.15 -9.29
C SER A 142 1.47 -26.95 -9.02
N GLY A 143 0.27 -27.16 -8.47
CA GLY A 143 -0.71 -26.11 -8.20
C GLY A 143 -1.66 -25.81 -9.35
N LYS A 144 -1.59 -26.55 -10.46
CA LYS A 144 -2.62 -26.55 -11.50
C LYS A 144 -3.96 -27.02 -10.92
N GLY A 145 -5.04 -26.38 -11.35
CA GLY A 145 -6.38 -26.61 -10.80
C GLY A 145 -6.64 -25.93 -9.44
N LEU A 146 -5.63 -25.32 -8.80
CA LEU A 146 -5.91 -24.42 -7.69
C LEU A 146 -6.55 -23.14 -8.21
N LEU A 147 -7.76 -22.84 -7.72
CA LEU A 147 -8.47 -21.60 -7.98
C LEU A 147 -9.16 -21.12 -6.69
N LEU A 148 -9.00 -19.86 -6.34
CA LEU A 148 -9.71 -19.23 -5.22
C LEU A 148 -10.21 -17.83 -5.61
N VAL A 149 -11.51 -17.58 -5.42
CA VAL A 149 -12.14 -16.27 -5.60
C VAL A 149 -12.54 -15.69 -4.24
N ILE A 150 -12.11 -14.45 -3.97
CA ILE A 150 -12.39 -13.71 -2.74
C ILE A 150 -13.11 -12.40 -3.08
N ILE A 151 -14.28 -12.19 -2.50
CA ILE A 151 -15.10 -10.97 -2.60
C ILE A 151 -15.71 -10.71 -1.21
N THR A 152 -15.02 -9.96 -0.35
CA THR A 152 -15.48 -9.60 1.00
C THR A 152 -16.69 -8.65 0.97
N PRO A 153 -17.41 -8.44 2.08
CA PRO A 153 -18.53 -7.48 2.12
C PRO A 153 -18.12 -6.07 1.65
N ILE A 154 -16.97 -5.57 2.12
CA ILE A 154 -16.41 -4.26 1.73
C ILE A 154 -16.11 -4.21 0.21
N MET A 155 -15.50 -5.26 -0.33
CA MET A 155 -15.25 -5.38 -1.78
C MET A 155 -16.56 -5.32 -2.59
N LEU A 156 -17.61 -5.99 -2.12
CA LEU A 156 -18.91 -6.03 -2.78
C LEU A 156 -19.61 -4.67 -2.77
N GLU A 157 -19.49 -3.89 -1.70
CA GLU A 157 -19.97 -2.50 -1.66
C GLU A 157 -19.21 -1.62 -2.67
N TRP A 158 -17.88 -1.75 -2.76
CA TRP A 158 -17.07 -1.00 -3.71
C TRP A 158 -17.39 -1.36 -5.17
N LEU A 159 -17.59 -2.65 -5.48
CA LEU A 159 -18.09 -3.08 -6.79
C LEU A 159 -19.45 -2.42 -7.10
N LYS A 160 -20.42 -2.52 -6.18
CA LYS A 160 -21.77 -1.96 -6.35
C LYS A 160 -21.79 -0.44 -6.52
N LYS A 161 -20.94 0.31 -5.78
CA LYS A 161 -20.90 1.78 -5.83
C LYS A 161 -20.09 2.33 -7.01
N TYR A 162 -19.08 1.60 -7.50
CA TYR A 162 -18.07 2.19 -8.40
C TYR A 162 -17.81 1.46 -9.74
N ALA A 163 -18.10 0.16 -9.87
CA ALA A 163 -17.69 -0.62 -11.05
C ALA A 163 -18.28 -0.10 -12.38
N THR A 164 -19.47 0.49 -12.36
CA THR A 164 -20.20 0.97 -13.55
C THR A 164 -19.38 1.91 -14.44
N LYS A 165 -18.48 2.72 -13.85
CA LYS A 165 -17.61 3.65 -14.61
C LYS A 165 -16.50 2.90 -15.34
N SER A 166 -15.66 2.21 -14.58
CA SER A 166 -14.52 1.47 -15.11
C SER A 166 -14.01 0.47 -14.09
N VAL A 167 -13.59 -0.71 -14.57
CA VAL A 167 -12.82 -1.67 -13.78
C VAL A 167 -11.45 -1.88 -14.43
N SER A 168 -10.47 -2.34 -13.66
CA SER A 168 -9.21 -2.85 -14.20
C SER A 168 -8.85 -4.21 -13.63
N LEU A 169 -8.40 -5.13 -14.47
CA LEU A 169 -7.96 -6.47 -14.09
C LEU A 169 -6.50 -6.67 -14.53
N ASP A 170 -5.66 -7.05 -13.57
CA ASP A 170 -4.20 -7.09 -13.70
C ASP A 170 -3.70 -8.16 -12.72
N ASP A 171 -2.60 -8.87 -13.05
CA ASP A 171 -2.13 -9.98 -12.22
C ASP A 171 -0.64 -9.95 -11.88
N THR A 172 -0.30 -10.68 -10.81
CA THR A 172 1.03 -10.65 -10.23
C THR A 172 1.45 -12.00 -9.67
N PHE A 173 2.74 -12.29 -9.78
CA PHE A 173 3.39 -13.54 -9.39
C PHE A 173 4.32 -13.32 -8.17
N HIS A 174 4.80 -14.42 -7.57
CA HIS A 174 5.65 -14.41 -6.34
C HIS A 174 4.98 -13.79 -5.10
N THR A 175 3.71 -14.13 -4.85
CA THR A 175 2.97 -13.76 -3.63
C THR A 175 2.87 -14.88 -2.59
N THR A 176 3.08 -16.13 -2.99
CA THR A 176 3.06 -17.32 -2.12
C THR A 176 4.24 -18.22 -2.45
N ARG A 177 4.51 -19.20 -1.57
CA ARG A 177 5.55 -20.23 -1.77
C ARG A 177 5.35 -21.12 -3.00
N TYR A 178 4.18 -21.02 -3.62
CA TYR A 178 3.77 -21.77 -4.81
C TYR A 178 3.82 -20.89 -6.07
N ASN A 179 3.83 -21.52 -7.25
CA ASN A 179 3.76 -20.82 -8.53
C ASN A 179 2.31 -20.37 -8.87
N LEU A 180 1.69 -19.66 -7.93
CA LEU A 180 0.35 -19.08 -8.08
C LEU A 180 0.45 -17.62 -8.54
N ARG A 181 -0.54 -17.20 -9.33
CA ARG A 181 -0.79 -15.82 -9.74
C ARG A 181 -1.96 -15.26 -8.95
N LEU A 182 -1.83 -14.03 -8.46
CA LEU A 182 -2.94 -13.22 -7.94
C LEU A 182 -3.36 -12.23 -9.02
N ALA A 183 -4.57 -12.37 -9.56
CA ALA A 183 -5.24 -11.29 -10.28
C ALA A 183 -6.10 -10.47 -9.32
N THR A 184 -6.12 -9.16 -9.51
CA THR A 184 -6.93 -8.22 -8.74
C THR A 184 -7.83 -7.43 -9.66
N LEU A 185 -9.15 -7.53 -9.45
CA LEU A 185 -10.11 -6.63 -10.08
C LEU A 185 -10.19 -5.37 -9.22
N MET A 186 -9.74 -4.23 -9.75
CA MET A 186 -9.82 -2.92 -9.10
C MET A 186 -10.99 -2.10 -9.67
N VAL A 187 -11.61 -1.28 -8.81
CA VAL A 187 -12.50 -0.17 -9.18
C VAL A 187 -11.83 1.17 -8.83
N SER A 188 -12.36 2.28 -9.34
CA SER A 188 -11.97 3.63 -8.90
C SER A 188 -13.11 4.32 -8.16
N ASP A 189 -12.84 4.78 -6.95
CA ASP A 189 -13.79 5.59 -6.19
C ASP A 189 -14.03 6.96 -6.85
N ASN A 190 -14.97 7.76 -6.33
CA ASN A 190 -15.28 9.05 -6.92
C ASN A 190 -14.14 10.10 -6.80
N ARG A 191 -13.07 9.83 -6.02
CA ARG A 191 -11.83 10.61 -5.95
C ARG A 191 -10.67 9.95 -6.73
N ASP A 192 -11.00 9.00 -7.61
CA ASP A 192 -10.07 8.21 -8.42
C ASP A 192 -9.03 7.41 -7.62
N ARG A 193 -9.39 6.98 -6.39
CA ARG A 193 -8.60 6.04 -5.60
C ARG A 193 -8.92 4.60 -6.00
N GLY A 194 -7.88 3.79 -6.14
CA GLY A 194 -8.02 2.38 -6.48
C GLY A 194 -8.45 1.53 -5.30
N LEU A 195 -9.51 0.74 -5.49
CA LEU A 195 -10.05 -0.17 -4.49
C LEU A 195 -10.14 -1.59 -5.07
N PRO A 196 -9.59 -2.64 -4.41
CA PRO A 196 -9.76 -4.01 -4.86
C PRO A 196 -11.22 -4.45 -4.66
N GLY A 197 -11.92 -4.74 -5.74
CA GLY A 197 -13.30 -5.25 -5.74
C GLY A 197 -13.38 -6.78 -5.82
N ALA A 198 -12.32 -7.48 -6.22
CA ALA A 198 -12.20 -8.93 -6.09
C ALA A 198 -10.74 -9.40 -6.20
N PHE A 199 -10.44 -10.56 -5.61
CA PHE A 199 -9.21 -11.31 -5.86
C PHE A 199 -9.52 -12.66 -6.53
N LEU A 200 -8.65 -13.05 -7.47
CA LEU A 200 -8.56 -14.39 -8.03
C LEU A 200 -7.13 -14.90 -7.83
N ILE A 201 -6.96 -15.96 -7.05
CA ILE A 201 -5.70 -16.71 -6.98
C ILE A 201 -5.86 -17.94 -7.89
N SER A 202 -4.95 -18.15 -8.83
CA SER A 202 -4.94 -19.33 -9.70
C SER A 202 -3.53 -19.80 -10.02
N GLY A 203 -3.35 -21.12 -10.16
CA GLY A 203 -2.10 -21.72 -10.67
C GLY A 203 -1.90 -21.60 -12.18
N THR A 204 -2.93 -21.18 -12.93
CA THR A 204 -2.95 -21.23 -14.41
C THR A 204 -3.37 -19.93 -15.08
N MET A 205 -4.21 -19.10 -14.44
CA MET A 205 -4.65 -17.77 -14.90
C MET A 205 -5.14 -17.71 -16.36
N THR A 206 -5.90 -18.74 -16.76
CA THR A 206 -6.50 -18.90 -18.09
C THR A 206 -7.80 -18.10 -18.24
N THR A 207 -8.35 -18.08 -19.45
CA THR A 207 -9.72 -17.62 -19.74
C THR A 207 -10.77 -18.26 -18.82
N VAL A 208 -10.61 -19.55 -18.47
CA VAL A 208 -11.57 -20.30 -17.63
C VAL A 208 -11.44 -19.89 -16.16
N ASP A 209 -10.21 -19.67 -15.68
CA ASP A 209 -9.96 -19.14 -14.33
C ASP A 209 -10.62 -17.76 -14.15
N VAL A 210 -10.45 -16.87 -15.13
CA VAL A 210 -11.07 -15.53 -15.12
C VAL A 210 -12.58 -15.58 -15.34
N GLN A 211 -13.08 -16.51 -16.17
CA GLN A 211 -14.52 -16.76 -16.31
C GLN A 211 -15.14 -17.15 -14.96
N ARG A 212 -14.46 -17.97 -14.14
CA ARG A 212 -14.95 -18.32 -12.80
C ARG A 212 -15.07 -17.11 -11.88
N LEU A 213 -14.05 -16.23 -11.86
CA LEU A 213 -14.13 -14.94 -11.14
C LEU A 213 -15.37 -14.13 -11.55
N PHE A 214 -15.64 -13.99 -12.85
CA PHE A 214 -16.78 -13.22 -13.33
C PHE A 214 -18.13 -13.90 -13.08
N LEU A 215 -18.19 -15.23 -13.00
CA LEU A 215 -19.40 -15.96 -12.58
C LEU A 215 -19.77 -15.64 -11.12
N GLU A 216 -18.81 -15.61 -10.20
CA GLU A 216 -19.07 -15.20 -8.80
C GLU A 216 -19.53 -13.73 -8.72
N ILE A 217 -18.92 -12.84 -9.53
CA ILE A 217 -19.36 -11.44 -9.63
C ILE A 217 -20.79 -11.35 -10.17
N LYS A 218 -21.16 -12.14 -11.17
CA LYS A 218 -22.53 -12.17 -11.75
C LYS A 218 -23.57 -12.69 -10.76
N ALA A 219 -23.21 -13.64 -9.90
CA ALA A 219 -24.09 -14.10 -8.82
C ALA A 219 -24.35 -13.00 -7.77
N LEU A 220 -23.35 -12.18 -7.44
CA LEU A 220 -23.45 -11.10 -6.46
C LEU A 220 -24.01 -9.77 -7.05
N ILE A 221 -23.82 -9.55 -8.36
CA ILE A 221 -24.22 -8.36 -9.11
C ILE A 221 -24.65 -8.80 -10.54
N PRO A 222 -25.91 -9.25 -10.73
CA PRO A 222 -26.37 -9.73 -12.05
C PRO A 222 -26.26 -8.69 -13.17
N ASN A 223 -26.42 -7.41 -12.84
CA ASN A 223 -26.36 -6.27 -13.76
C ASN A 223 -24.94 -5.67 -13.88
N PHE A 224 -23.89 -6.45 -13.63
CA PHE A 224 -22.50 -5.98 -13.73
C PHE A 224 -22.13 -5.66 -15.19
N SER A 225 -22.17 -4.38 -15.54
CA SER A 225 -21.88 -3.86 -16.88
C SER A 225 -21.02 -2.58 -16.79
N PRO A 226 -19.71 -2.70 -16.50
CA PRO A 226 -18.79 -1.55 -16.52
C PRO A 226 -18.72 -0.93 -17.93
N ALA A 227 -18.59 0.40 -18.04
CA ALA A 227 -18.44 1.04 -19.34
C ALA A 227 -17.09 0.72 -20.01
N THR A 228 -16.00 0.65 -19.22
CA THR A 228 -14.65 0.27 -19.68
C THR A 228 -14.04 -0.80 -18.77
N MET A 229 -13.35 -1.78 -19.37
CA MET A 229 -12.51 -2.75 -18.66
C MET A 229 -11.05 -2.56 -19.10
N VAL A 230 -10.15 -2.28 -18.15
CA VAL A 230 -8.72 -2.06 -18.42
C VAL A 230 -7.90 -3.29 -18.07
N THR A 231 -7.09 -3.81 -19.01
CA THR A 231 -6.22 -4.99 -18.79
C THR A 231 -4.80 -4.75 -19.28
N ASP A 232 -3.89 -5.69 -19.04
CA ASP A 232 -2.68 -5.81 -19.86
C ASP A 232 -3.01 -6.37 -21.27
N GLU A 233 -2.03 -6.84 -22.02
CA GLU A 233 -2.23 -7.44 -23.34
C GLU A 233 -2.62 -8.94 -23.30
N ALA A 234 -2.81 -9.56 -22.12
CA ALA A 234 -3.15 -10.96 -22.02
C ALA A 234 -4.65 -11.20 -22.34
N PRO A 235 -4.97 -12.03 -23.35
CA PRO A 235 -6.35 -12.18 -23.82
C PRO A 235 -7.27 -12.91 -22.82
N CYS A 236 -6.72 -13.64 -21.85
CA CYS A 236 -7.51 -14.37 -20.86
C CYS A 236 -8.43 -13.45 -20.02
N PHE A 237 -7.99 -12.23 -19.71
CA PHE A 237 -8.75 -11.32 -18.85
C PHE A 237 -10.06 -10.85 -19.51
N TYR A 238 -9.97 -10.30 -20.73
CA TYR A 238 -11.16 -9.83 -21.44
C TYR A 238 -12.00 -11.00 -21.97
N ASN A 239 -11.39 -12.10 -22.44
CA ASN A 239 -12.15 -13.26 -22.90
C ASN A 239 -12.93 -13.91 -21.74
N GLY A 240 -12.37 -13.98 -20.53
CA GLY A 240 -13.05 -14.49 -19.34
C GLY A 240 -14.25 -13.62 -18.94
N PHE A 241 -14.13 -12.30 -19.05
CA PHE A 241 -15.26 -11.37 -18.89
C PHE A 241 -16.35 -11.60 -19.95
N ARG A 242 -15.97 -11.63 -21.24
CA ARG A 242 -16.89 -11.79 -22.37
C ARG A 242 -17.62 -13.13 -22.38
N ALA A 243 -17.00 -14.18 -21.84
CA ALA A 243 -17.65 -15.50 -21.66
C ALA A 243 -18.78 -15.49 -20.61
N VAL A 244 -18.84 -14.48 -19.73
CA VAL A 244 -19.89 -14.32 -18.71
C VAL A 244 -20.87 -13.20 -19.04
N PHE A 245 -20.39 -12.16 -19.73
CA PHE A 245 -21.13 -10.94 -20.09
C PHE A 245 -21.02 -10.60 -21.59
N PRO A 246 -21.51 -11.48 -22.51
CA PRO A 246 -21.41 -11.24 -23.96
C PRO A 246 -22.22 -10.01 -24.42
N GLU A 247 -23.36 -9.73 -23.80
CA GLU A 247 -24.21 -8.58 -24.16
C GLU A 247 -23.80 -7.26 -23.49
N ALA A 248 -22.77 -7.26 -22.64
CA ALA A 248 -22.28 -6.03 -22.02
C ALA A 248 -21.62 -5.12 -23.07
N ARG A 249 -21.95 -3.82 -23.01
CA ARG A 249 -21.40 -2.79 -23.91
C ARG A 249 -20.01 -2.28 -23.48
N THR A 250 -19.32 -3.04 -22.64
CA THR A 250 -18.01 -2.72 -22.07
C THR A 250 -16.95 -2.63 -23.16
N GLN A 251 -16.31 -1.46 -23.29
CA GLN A 251 -15.14 -1.29 -24.15
C GLN A 251 -13.89 -1.84 -23.45
N LEU A 252 -13.07 -2.61 -24.17
CA LEU A 252 -11.72 -2.97 -23.73
C LEU A 252 -10.81 -1.75 -23.82
N HIS A 253 -9.96 -1.53 -22.80
CA HIS A 253 -8.80 -0.65 -22.92
C HIS A 253 -7.53 -1.36 -22.44
N LEU A 254 -6.50 -1.35 -23.27
CA LEU A 254 -5.22 -1.99 -22.98
C LEU A 254 -4.30 -1.00 -22.26
N CYS A 255 -3.64 -1.47 -21.21
CA CYS A 255 -2.80 -0.67 -20.34
C CYS A 255 -1.63 -0.07 -21.12
N ARG A 256 -1.62 1.26 -21.27
CA ARG A 256 -0.57 2.00 -22.00
C ARG A 256 0.83 1.72 -21.46
N PHE A 257 0.98 1.48 -20.15
CA PHE A 257 2.26 1.13 -19.55
C PHE A 257 2.80 -0.21 -20.08
N HIS A 258 1.96 -1.24 -20.13
CA HIS A 258 2.34 -2.56 -20.67
C HIS A 258 2.59 -2.51 -22.19
N ILE A 259 1.78 -1.78 -22.96
CA ILE A 259 2.04 -1.55 -24.40
C ILE A 259 3.38 -0.85 -24.60
N ARG A 260 3.70 0.19 -23.81
CA ARG A 260 5.00 0.87 -23.89
C ARG A 260 6.15 -0.10 -23.60
N GLN A 261 6.04 -0.94 -22.58
CA GLN A 261 7.05 -1.98 -22.30
C GLN A 261 7.15 -3.04 -23.41
N THR A 262 6.05 -3.41 -24.07
CA THR A 262 6.06 -4.30 -25.24
C THR A 262 6.77 -3.63 -26.42
N TRP A 263 6.48 -2.36 -26.70
CA TRP A 263 7.13 -1.58 -27.74
C TRP A 263 8.61 -1.33 -27.46
N GLU A 264 9.00 -0.94 -26.24
CA GLU A 264 10.41 -0.76 -25.84
C GLU A 264 11.23 -2.04 -26.08
N ARG A 265 10.67 -3.21 -25.75
CA ARG A 265 11.27 -4.53 -26.04
C ARG A 265 11.37 -4.78 -27.55
N LYS A 266 10.28 -4.55 -28.30
CA LYS A 266 10.24 -4.81 -29.75
C LYS A 266 11.12 -3.85 -30.56
N THR A 267 11.26 -2.60 -30.14
CA THR A 267 12.27 -1.67 -30.69
C THR A 267 13.70 -2.15 -30.38
N LYS A 268 13.94 -2.77 -29.22
CA LYS A 268 15.26 -3.36 -28.91
C LYS A 268 15.57 -4.59 -29.79
N GLU A 269 14.55 -5.38 -30.13
CA GLU A 269 14.67 -6.59 -30.97
C GLU A 269 14.70 -6.30 -32.48
N LEU A 270 13.90 -5.35 -32.97
CA LEU A 270 13.56 -5.17 -34.40
C LEU A 270 14.08 -3.87 -35.02
N VAL A 271 14.72 -2.99 -34.24
CA VAL A 271 15.26 -1.70 -34.72
C VAL A 271 16.74 -1.58 -34.37
N GLU A 272 17.54 -1.02 -35.28
CA GLU A 272 18.96 -0.72 -35.09
C GLU A 272 19.22 0.25 -33.92
N ALA A 273 20.36 0.08 -33.24
CA ALA A 273 20.66 0.77 -31.98
C ALA A 273 20.57 2.31 -32.07
N SER A 274 21.06 2.87 -33.18
CA SER A 274 21.01 4.29 -33.58
C SER A 274 19.61 4.89 -33.50
N LEU A 275 18.57 4.17 -33.95
CA LEU A 275 17.23 4.72 -34.13
C LEU A 275 16.29 4.45 -32.94
N ARG A 276 16.66 3.55 -32.01
CA ARG A 276 15.78 3.10 -30.91
C ARG A 276 15.23 4.24 -30.06
N ALA A 277 16.08 5.23 -29.74
CA ALA A 277 15.67 6.37 -28.92
C ALA A 277 14.62 7.24 -29.62
N MET A 278 14.80 7.50 -30.91
CA MET A 278 13.86 8.26 -31.73
C MET A 278 12.54 7.51 -31.93
N VAL A 279 12.60 6.22 -32.26
CA VAL A 279 11.41 5.37 -32.46
C VAL A 279 10.60 5.22 -31.18
N ASN A 280 11.24 4.95 -30.04
CA ASN A 280 10.55 4.88 -28.74
C ASN A 280 9.92 6.22 -28.33
N ASN A 281 10.58 7.35 -28.61
CA ASN A 281 10.02 8.67 -28.35
C ASN A 281 8.78 8.96 -29.22
N ALA A 282 8.86 8.69 -30.53
CA ALA A 282 7.74 8.86 -31.45
C ALA A 282 6.55 7.95 -31.07
N LEU A 283 6.81 6.70 -30.69
CA LEU A 283 5.81 5.76 -30.19
C LEU A 283 5.19 6.23 -28.86
N GLN A 284 5.97 6.75 -27.91
CA GLN A 284 5.42 7.33 -26.68
C GLN A 284 4.46 8.50 -26.98
N HIS A 285 4.82 9.39 -27.90
CA HIS A 285 3.94 10.49 -28.31
C HIS A 285 2.72 10.02 -29.11
N LEU A 286 2.81 8.95 -29.89
CA LEU A 286 1.64 8.31 -30.51
C LEU A 286 0.67 7.75 -29.45
N LEU A 287 1.21 7.11 -28.40
CA LEU A 287 0.45 6.53 -27.31
C LEU A 287 -0.26 7.58 -26.46
N GLU A 288 0.27 8.80 -26.39
CA GLU A 288 -0.29 9.97 -25.68
C GLU A 288 -1.29 10.80 -26.53
N GLU A 289 -1.38 10.57 -27.85
CA GLU A 289 -2.14 11.45 -28.75
C GLU A 289 -3.67 11.25 -28.64
N VAL A 290 -4.37 12.29 -28.19
CA VAL A 290 -5.83 12.29 -27.92
C VAL A 290 -6.66 12.78 -29.10
N GLN A 291 -6.03 13.31 -30.16
CA GLN A 291 -6.71 13.81 -31.36
C GLN A 291 -6.55 12.80 -32.51
N LEU A 292 -7.67 12.28 -33.02
CA LEU A 292 -7.69 11.18 -34.00
C LEU A 292 -6.92 11.53 -35.29
N ASP A 293 -7.10 12.75 -35.80
CA ASP A 293 -6.43 13.25 -37.01
C ASP A 293 -4.90 13.35 -36.86
N LYS A 294 -4.42 13.67 -35.64
CA LYS A 294 -2.99 13.71 -35.32
C LYS A 294 -2.47 12.30 -35.07
N PHE A 295 -3.22 11.46 -34.38
CA PHE A 295 -2.87 10.06 -34.17
C PHE A 295 -2.69 9.31 -35.49
N GLN A 296 -3.64 9.44 -36.42
CA GLN A 296 -3.59 8.80 -37.74
C GLN A 296 -2.37 9.27 -38.54
N ARG A 297 -2.10 10.59 -38.58
CA ARG A 297 -0.92 11.16 -39.23
C ARG A 297 0.38 10.67 -38.61
N ARG A 298 0.53 10.78 -37.28
CA ARG A 298 1.70 10.29 -36.54
C ARG A 298 1.96 8.81 -36.76
N PHE A 299 0.92 7.97 -36.79
CA PHE A 299 1.11 6.55 -37.00
C PHE A 299 1.58 6.26 -38.44
N ALA A 300 1.00 6.92 -39.44
CA ALA A 300 1.46 6.83 -40.83
C ALA A 300 2.90 7.36 -41.00
N GLU A 301 3.25 8.48 -40.36
CA GLU A 301 4.60 9.06 -40.32
C GLU A 301 5.62 8.05 -39.73
N ILE A 302 5.29 7.41 -38.59
CA ILE A 302 6.14 6.39 -37.95
C ILE A 302 6.32 5.16 -38.86
N LEU A 303 5.24 4.66 -39.46
CA LEU A 303 5.30 3.50 -40.36
C LEU A 303 6.06 3.80 -41.65
N ALA A 304 5.92 5.01 -42.21
CA ALA A 304 6.70 5.48 -43.35
C ALA A 304 8.18 5.63 -42.99
N TYR A 305 8.49 6.25 -41.85
CA TYR A 305 9.86 6.42 -41.36
C TYR A 305 10.58 5.07 -41.15
N LEU A 306 9.93 4.10 -40.50
CA LEU A 306 10.49 2.76 -40.31
C LEU A 306 10.77 2.06 -41.64
N ARG A 307 9.90 2.23 -42.65
CA ARG A 307 10.11 1.70 -44.01
C ARG A 307 11.30 2.38 -44.72
N THR A 308 11.37 3.72 -44.72
CA THR A 308 12.47 4.44 -45.39
C THR A 308 13.83 4.21 -44.72
N THR A 309 13.84 3.98 -43.40
CA THR A 309 15.04 3.59 -42.65
C THR A 309 15.33 2.08 -42.65
N LYS A 310 14.64 1.29 -43.50
CA LYS A 310 14.82 -0.17 -43.68
C LYS A 310 14.49 -1.04 -42.43
N GLN A 311 13.82 -0.48 -41.43
CA GLN A 311 13.39 -1.15 -40.20
C GLN A 311 12.02 -1.85 -40.39
N SER A 312 11.78 -2.46 -41.56
CA SER A 312 10.45 -2.93 -41.99
C SER A 312 9.78 -3.91 -41.03
N ALA A 313 10.57 -4.79 -40.39
CA ALA A 313 10.07 -5.75 -39.40
C ALA A 313 9.34 -5.08 -38.21
N MET A 314 9.76 -3.87 -37.81
CA MET A 314 9.06 -3.10 -36.77
C MET A 314 7.77 -2.46 -37.30
N ALA A 315 7.74 -2.02 -38.56
CA ALA A 315 6.52 -1.50 -39.19
C ALA A 315 5.46 -2.62 -39.34
N GLU A 316 5.85 -3.77 -39.87
CA GLU A 316 5.01 -4.97 -40.00
C GLU A 316 4.51 -5.45 -38.62
N TYR A 317 5.36 -5.42 -37.60
CA TYR A 317 4.96 -5.73 -36.23
C TYR A 317 3.88 -4.76 -35.71
N LEU A 318 4.04 -3.46 -35.91
CA LEU A 318 3.07 -2.45 -35.48
C LEU A 318 1.74 -2.56 -36.23
N GLU A 319 1.78 -2.78 -37.55
CA GLU A 319 0.58 -2.95 -38.37
C GLU A 319 -0.20 -4.22 -37.95
N LYS A 320 0.49 -5.37 -37.89
CA LYS A 320 -0.12 -6.66 -37.53
C LYS A 320 -0.71 -6.69 -36.12
N ASN A 321 -0.06 -6.02 -35.14
CA ASN A 321 -0.42 -6.15 -33.73
C ASN A 321 -1.16 -4.95 -33.14
N TYR A 322 -1.25 -3.80 -33.81
CA TYR A 322 -1.85 -2.58 -33.22
C TYR A 322 -2.78 -1.80 -34.16
N LEU A 323 -2.53 -1.76 -35.47
CA LEU A 323 -3.32 -0.94 -36.41
C LEU A 323 -4.79 -1.37 -36.48
N GLY A 324 -5.05 -2.68 -36.55
CA GLY A 324 -6.41 -3.23 -36.58
C GLY A 324 -7.22 -3.07 -35.28
N ARG A 325 -6.57 -2.74 -34.16
CA ARG A 325 -7.19 -2.63 -32.82
C ARG A 325 -6.95 -1.28 -32.12
N THR A 326 -6.76 -0.20 -32.89
CA THR A 326 -6.48 1.15 -32.35
C THR A 326 -7.50 1.63 -31.30
N ARG A 327 -8.77 1.25 -31.42
CA ARG A 327 -9.82 1.57 -30.43
C ARG A 327 -9.56 0.98 -29.04
N ASP A 328 -8.81 -0.11 -28.96
CA ASP A 328 -8.58 -0.85 -27.71
C ASP A 328 -7.40 -0.27 -26.93
N TRP A 329 -6.57 0.61 -27.49
CA TRP A 329 -5.34 1.08 -26.82
C TRP A 329 -5.02 2.57 -26.97
N ALA A 330 -5.46 3.22 -28.05
CA ALA A 330 -5.03 4.58 -28.36
C ALA A 330 -5.71 5.63 -27.47
N SER A 331 -4.98 6.68 -27.10
CA SER A 331 -5.48 7.75 -26.22
C SER A 331 -6.74 8.45 -26.75
N PHE A 332 -6.89 8.59 -28.08
CA PHE A 332 -8.10 9.19 -28.68
C PHE A 332 -9.40 8.41 -28.39
N ALA A 333 -9.31 7.10 -28.12
CA ALA A 333 -10.45 6.20 -27.95
C ALA A 333 -10.93 6.06 -26.50
N ASN A 334 -10.16 6.55 -25.51
CA ASN A 334 -10.44 6.44 -24.07
C ASN A 334 -10.83 7.80 -23.43
N LYS A 335 -11.41 8.72 -24.22
CA LYS A 335 -11.74 10.08 -23.76
C LYS A 335 -12.72 10.07 -22.59
N GLY A 336 -12.32 10.71 -21.49
CA GLY A 336 -13.15 10.85 -20.28
C GLY A 336 -13.08 9.66 -19.32
N ALA A 337 -12.28 8.63 -19.60
CA ALA A 337 -12.14 7.47 -18.72
C ALA A 337 -11.57 7.83 -17.34
N THR A 338 -12.00 7.10 -16.32
CA THR A 338 -11.42 7.17 -14.96
C THR A 338 -10.11 6.39 -14.85
N LEU A 339 -9.89 5.40 -15.72
CA LEU A 339 -8.71 4.52 -15.79
C LEU A 339 -8.11 4.51 -17.21
N ASP A 340 -6.81 4.80 -17.31
CA ASP A 340 -6.01 4.66 -18.55
C ASP A 340 -4.96 3.53 -18.48
N THR A 341 -4.71 3.01 -17.27
CA THR A 341 -3.65 2.03 -16.98
C THR A 341 -4.00 1.17 -15.77
N THR A 342 -3.41 -0.02 -15.70
CA THR A 342 -3.43 -0.91 -14.53
C THR A 342 -2.41 -0.52 -13.44
N MET A 343 -1.71 0.62 -13.57
CA MET A 343 -0.79 1.17 -12.54
C MET A 343 -1.39 1.26 -11.13
N ILE A 344 -2.72 1.30 -11.02
CA ILE A 344 -3.46 1.28 -9.77
C ILE A 344 -3.44 -0.12 -9.12
N SER A 345 -3.61 -1.18 -9.92
CA SER A 345 -3.40 -2.56 -9.50
C SER A 345 -1.92 -2.80 -9.16
N GLU A 346 -0.98 -2.39 -10.02
CA GLU A 346 0.46 -2.57 -9.81
C GLU A 346 0.92 -1.93 -8.48
N ARG A 347 0.47 -0.72 -8.15
CA ARG A 347 0.74 -0.07 -6.85
C ARG A 347 0.19 -0.87 -5.67
N PHE A 348 -0.96 -1.50 -5.82
CA PHE A 348 -1.55 -2.36 -4.79
C PHE A 348 -0.79 -3.70 -4.66
N HIS A 349 -0.33 -4.27 -5.77
CA HIS A 349 0.53 -5.47 -5.79
C HIS A 349 1.92 -5.20 -5.21
N LEU A 350 2.52 -4.05 -5.50
CA LEU A 350 3.77 -3.59 -4.88
C LEU A 350 3.56 -3.41 -3.37
N ARG A 351 2.45 -2.81 -2.95
CA ARG A 351 2.08 -2.71 -1.52
C ARG A 351 1.98 -4.08 -0.85
N ILE A 352 1.35 -5.06 -1.49
CA ILE A 352 1.33 -6.45 -1.01
C ILE A 352 2.75 -7.02 -0.90
N LYS A 353 3.57 -6.88 -1.95
CA LYS A 353 4.93 -7.44 -1.98
C LYS A 353 5.87 -6.79 -0.98
N GLU A 354 5.77 -5.49 -0.72
CA GLU A 354 6.75 -4.74 0.08
C GLU A 354 6.27 -4.41 1.50
N GLU A 355 5.07 -3.86 1.66
CA GLU A 355 4.54 -3.49 2.99
C GLU A 355 4.07 -4.71 3.77
N PHE A 356 3.36 -5.65 3.12
CA PHE A 356 2.74 -6.79 3.82
C PHE A 356 3.59 -8.07 3.80
N LEU A 357 4.20 -8.41 2.66
CA LEU A 357 5.07 -9.60 2.52
C LEU A 357 6.56 -9.33 2.79
N HIS A 358 6.99 -8.07 2.91
CA HIS A 358 8.42 -7.69 3.09
C HIS A 358 9.38 -8.34 2.08
N ARG A 359 8.93 -8.50 0.83
CA ARG A 359 9.56 -9.24 -0.28
C ARG A 359 9.83 -10.73 -0.01
N ASN A 360 9.31 -11.29 1.08
CA ASN A 360 9.36 -12.72 1.39
C ASN A 360 8.22 -13.46 0.68
N ALA A 361 8.52 -14.03 -0.49
CA ALA A 361 7.56 -14.82 -1.25
C ALA A 361 7.24 -16.21 -0.63
N ASN A 362 7.77 -16.59 0.52
CA ASN A 362 7.55 -17.92 1.12
C ASN A 362 6.25 -18.02 1.97
N SER A 363 5.23 -17.23 1.67
CA SER A 363 3.96 -17.28 2.42
C SER A 363 3.16 -18.55 2.11
N ARG A 364 2.51 -19.12 3.14
CA ARG A 364 1.46 -20.14 3.00
C ARG A 364 0.23 -19.56 2.32
N LEU A 365 -0.59 -20.40 1.70
CA LEU A 365 -1.83 -19.93 1.06
C LEU A 365 -2.82 -19.36 2.08
N ASP A 366 -3.04 -20.04 3.21
CA ASP A 366 -3.97 -19.61 4.26
C ASP A 366 -3.58 -18.27 4.91
N GLY A 367 -2.29 -18.11 5.24
CA GLY A 367 -1.74 -16.84 5.72
C GLY A 367 -1.76 -15.72 4.67
N PHE A 368 -1.65 -16.06 3.38
CA PHE A 368 -1.77 -15.07 2.30
C PHE A 368 -3.22 -14.61 2.07
N VAL A 369 -4.19 -15.52 2.17
CA VAL A 369 -5.62 -15.19 2.11
C VAL A 369 -6.02 -14.28 3.29
N ASP A 370 -5.52 -14.58 4.49
CA ASP A 370 -5.72 -13.76 5.68
C ASP A 370 -5.19 -12.32 5.51
N LEU A 371 -3.98 -12.20 4.96
CA LEU A 371 -3.34 -10.92 4.61
C LEU A 371 -4.14 -10.15 3.56
N LEU A 372 -4.66 -10.82 2.54
CA LEU A 372 -5.48 -10.19 1.49
C LEU A 372 -6.79 -9.62 2.03
N ILE A 373 -7.48 -10.34 2.91
CA ILE A 373 -8.72 -9.87 3.55
C ILE A 373 -8.43 -8.64 4.40
N LYS A 374 -7.41 -8.70 5.27
CA LYS A 374 -7.02 -7.59 6.16
C LYS A 374 -6.52 -6.35 5.41
N ALA A 375 -5.88 -6.54 4.25
CA ALA A 375 -5.49 -5.44 3.37
C ALA A 375 -6.68 -4.63 2.80
N VAL A 376 -7.89 -5.20 2.75
CA VAL A 376 -9.13 -4.49 2.40
C VAL A 376 -9.63 -3.66 3.58
N GLU A 377 -9.63 -4.24 4.77
CA GLU A 377 -10.07 -3.60 6.03
C GLU A 377 -9.17 -2.39 6.36
N ASP A 378 -7.85 -2.60 6.40
CA ASP A 378 -6.82 -1.56 6.57
C ASP A 378 -6.97 -0.41 5.57
N LEU A 379 -7.30 -0.72 4.31
CA LEU A 379 -7.48 0.28 3.26
C LEU A 379 -8.75 1.11 3.51
N SER A 380 -9.85 0.44 3.88
CA SER A 380 -11.14 1.06 4.18
C SER A 380 -11.04 2.01 5.38
N GLU A 381 -10.52 1.54 6.52
CA GLU A 381 -10.30 2.38 7.71
C GLU A 381 -9.34 3.53 7.43
N SER A 382 -8.23 3.27 6.73
CA SER A 382 -7.25 4.32 6.40
C SER A 382 -7.83 5.41 5.51
N MET A 383 -8.72 5.05 4.57
CA MET A 383 -9.44 6.01 3.74
C MET A 383 -10.46 6.80 4.55
N GLU A 384 -11.28 6.14 5.37
CA GLU A 384 -12.27 6.84 6.19
C GLU A 384 -11.60 7.83 7.15
N VAL A 385 -10.52 7.45 7.83
CA VAL A 385 -9.79 8.34 8.74
C VAL A 385 -9.20 9.55 8.00
N LYS A 386 -8.64 9.36 6.79
CA LYS A 386 -8.13 10.47 5.95
C LYS A 386 -9.24 11.40 5.49
N ASP A 387 -10.41 10.85 5.16
CA ASP A 387 -11.55 11.60 4.63
C ASP A 387 -12.26 12.39 5.74
N ARG A 388 -12.50 11.76 6.90
CA ARG A 388 -13.01 12.44 8.10
C ARG A 388 -12.07 13.57 8.56
N ARG A 389 -10.74 13.38 8.43
CA ARG A 389 -9.71 14.40 8.74
C ARG A 389 -9.44 15.41 7.61
N ARG A 390 -10.14 15.32 6.47
CA ARG A 390 -10.02 16.23 5.31
C ARG A 390 -8.58 16.44 4.81
N PHE A 391 -7.70 15.44 4.93
CA PHE A 391 -6.32 15.58 4.48
C PHE A 391 -6.27 15.83 2.96
N ALA A 392 -5.62 16.91 2.51
CA ALA A 392 -5.49 17.22 1.08
C ALA A 392 -4.81 16.07 0.31
N ASP A 393 -3.86 15.39 0.96
CA ASP A 393 -3.14 14.23 0.43
C ASP A 393 -3.90 12.89 0.56
N CYS A 394 -5.21 12.92 0.86
CA CYS A 394 -6.04 11.71 0.86
C CYS A 394 -6.20 11.07 -0.52
N ALA A 395 -6.02 11.84 -1.61
CA ALA A 395 -6.20 11.40 -2.99
C ALA A 395 -5.17 12.07 -3.91
N TYR A 396 -4.25 11.28 -4.48
CA TYR A 396 -3.13 11.75 -5.31
C TYR A 396 -3.55 12.73 -6.42
N ARG A 397 -4.65 12.47 -7.14
CA ARG A 397 -5.11 13.33 -8.23
C ARG A 397 -5.60 14.71 -7.75
N LEU A 398 -6.11 14.80 -6.52
CA LEU A 398 -6.50 16.07 -5.88
C LEU A 398 -5.24 16.89 -5.50
N THR A 399 -4.25 16.27 -4.85
CA THR A 399 -2.94 16.89 -4.56
C THR A 399 -2.28 17.41 -5.84
N GLU A 400 -2.24 16.60 -6.91
CA GLU A 400 -1.66 16.98 -8.20
C GLU A 400 -2.41 18.13 -8.87
N THR A 401 -3.73 18.18 -8.74
CA THR A 401 -4.58 19.29 -9.18
C THR A 401 -4.30 20.57 -8.36
N HIS A 402 -4.08 20.48 -7.05
CA HIS A 402 -3.75 21.66 -6.23
C HIS A 402 -2.31 22.17 -6.44
N LYS A 403 -1.38 21.30 -6.88
CA LYS A 403 -0.08 21.74 -7.39
C LYS A 403 -0.25 22.55 -8.68
N ARG A 404 -1.08 22.06 -9.62
CA ARG A 404 -1.33 22.70 -10.93
C ARG A 404 -2.13 24.00 -10.84
N HIS A 405 -3.05 24.12 -9.88
CA HIS A 405 -3.65 25.39 -9.50
C HIS A 405 -2.57 26.42 -9.14
N ARG A 406 -1.68 26.09 -8.19
CA ARG A 406 -0.60 26.99 -7.76
C ARG A 406 0.36 27.35 -8.90
N THR A 407 0.63 26.42 -9.83
CA THR A 407 1.37 26.71 -11.06
C THR A 407 0.62 27.69 -11.97
N ALA A 408 -0.70 27.52 -12.14
CA ALA A 408 -1.51 28.40 -12.98
C ALA A 408 -1.57 29.83 -12.43
N THR A 409 -1.85 29.99 -11.13
CA THR A 409 -1.88 31.31 -10.48
C THR A 409 -0.53 32.03 -10.61
N LYS A 410 0.59 31.32 -10.46
CA LYS A 410 1.94 31.90 -10.58
C LYS A 410 2.34 32.31 -12.00
N ILE A 411 1.74 31.73 -13.04
CA ILE A 411 2.12 32.00 -14.45
C ILE A 411 1.12 32.94 -15.12
N TYR A 412 -0.18 32.69 -14.95
CA TYR A 412 -1.22 33.32 -15.78
C TYR A 412 -2.00 34.45 -15.08
N ALA A 413 -2.10 34.46 -13.74
CA ALA A 413 -2.74 35.57 -13.04
C ALA A 413 -2.04 36.94 -13.27
N PRO A 414 -0.69 37.03 -13.32
CA PRO A 414 -0.01 38.27 -13.70
C PRO A 414 0.13 38.49 -15.22
N ASN A 415 -0.32 37.55 -16.07
CA ASN A 415 -0.17 37.62 -17.53
C ASN A 415 -1.49 37.18 -18.23
N PRO A 416 -2.58 37.95 -18.10
CA PRO A 416 -3.90 37.56 -18.63
C PRO A 416 -3.91 37.41 -20.16
N ASP A 417 -3.11 38.21 -20.88
CA ASP A 417 -3.03 38.21 -22.35
C ASP A 417 -2.52 36.89 -22.95
N MET A 418 -1.95 36.02 -22.11
CA MET A 418 -1.60 34.64 -22.48
C MET A 418 -2.83 33.73 -22.69
N ILE A 419 -4.04 34.20 -22.36
CA ILE A 419 -5.32 33.48 -22.47
C ILE A 419 -6.25 34.23 -23.44
N VAL A 420 -6.29 33.80 -24.69
CA VAL A 420 -7.18 34.38 -25.71
C VAL A 420 -8.48 33.58 -25.77
N ASN A 421 -9.64 34.25 -25.71
CA ASN A 421 -10.92 33.62 -26.05
C ASN A 421 -11.02 33.51 -27.57
N VAL A 422 -11.27 32.30 -28.09
CA VAL A 422 -11.31 32.00 -29.53
C VAL A 422 -12.66 31.45 -30.00
N GLY A 423 -13.69 31.54 -29.16
CA GLY A 423 -15.05 31.12 -29.48
C GLY A 423 -15.84 30.66 -28.26
N GLU A 424 -17.13 30.38 -28.44
CA GLU A 424 -17.97 29.88 -27.35
C GLU A 424 -17.36 28.61 -26.73
N ASN A 425 -17.14 28.64 -25.41
CA ASN A 425 -16.52 27.56 -24.64
C ASN A 425 -15.10 27.14 -25.12
N LYS A 426 -14.37 28.02 -25.83
CA LYS A 426 -13.01 27.75 -26.34
C LYS A 426 -12.01 28.88 -26.06
N TRP A 427 -10.83 28.50 -25.60
CA TRP A 427 -9.72 29.41 -25.31
C TRP A 427 -8.40 28.86 -25.84
N GLN A 428 -7.47 29.75 -26.17
CA GLN A 428 -6.13 29.43 -26.57
C GLN A 428 -5.16 29.98 -25.52
N VAL A 429 -4.41 29.09 -24.86
CA VAL A 429 -3.49 29.43 -23.75
C VAL A 429 -2.04 29.22 -24.19
N GLN A 430 -1.21 30.25 -24.07
CA GLN A 430 0.22 30.17 -24.37
C GLN A 430 1.01 29.45 -23.26
N ASN A 431 2.12 28.80 -23.60
CA ASN A 431 3.10 28.33 -22.62
C ASN A 431 3.92 29.51 -22.05
N ARG A 432 4.62 29.30 -20.92
CA ARG A 432 5.46 30.33 -20.26
C ARG A 432 6.51 31.01 -21.16
N ALA A 433 6.87 30.41 -22.29
CA ALA A 433 7.85 30.93 -23.24
C ALA A 433 7.21 31.52 -24.51
N SER A 434 5.89 31.63 -24.58
CA SER A 434 5.07 32.03 -25.75
C SER A 434 5.34 31.29 -27.08
N SER A 435 6.14 30.23 -27.05
CA SER A 435 6.57 29.44 -28.20
C SER A 435 5.57 28.34 -28.61
N LYS A 436 4.56 28.07 -27.78
CA LYS A 436 3.52 27.08 -28.09
C LYS A 436 2.20 27.44 -27.40
N SER A 437 1.10 27.37 -28.14
CA SER A 437 -0.24 27.48 -27.59
C SER A 437 -0.94 26.12 -27.45
N PHE A 438 -1.92 26.08 -26.55
CA PHE A 438 -2.80 24.93 -26.32
C PHE A 438 -4.25 25.38 -26.42
N GLU A 439 -5.09 24.61 -27.11
CA GLU A 439 -6.54 24.79 -27.03
C GLU A 439 -7.02 24.27 -25.66
N VAL A 440 -7.93 25.00 -25.02
CA VAL A 440 -8.68 24.63 -23.82
C VAL A 440 -10.16 24.77 -24.15
N THR A 441 -10.95 23.74 -23.87
CA THR A 441 -12.39 23.74 -24.15
C THR A 441 -13.19 23.34 -22.92
N PHE A 442 -14.33 23.99 -22.70
CA PHE A 442 -15.32 23.55 -21.71
C PHE A 442 -16.31 22.60 -22.37
N SER A 443 -16.45 21.40 -21.83
CA SER A 443 -17.27 20.31 -22.38
C SER A 443 -18.67 20.22 -21.76
N GLY A 444 -19.06 21.22 -20.96
CA GLY A 444 -20.29 21.21 -20.17
C GLY A 444 -20.09 20.75 -18.71
N PRO A 445 -21.18 20.70 -17.91
CA PRO A 445 -21.13 20.30 -16.51
C PRO A 445 -20.72 18.82 -16.35
N CYS A 446 -19.95 18.53 -15.30
CA CYS A 446 -19.54 17.16 -14.98
C CYS A 446 -20.54 16.45 -14.06
N THR A 447 -20.61 15.13 -14.18
CA THR A 447 -21.42 14.23 -13.33
C THR A 447 -20.64 13.72 -12.11
N CYS A 448 -19.69 14.51 -11.60
CA CYS A 448 -18.85 14.15 -10.46
C CYS A 448 -19.64 14.26 -9.14
N HIS A 449 -19.37 13.38 -8.17
CA HIS A 449 -20.12 13.36 -6.91
C HIS A 449 -19.82 14.62 -6.07
N PRO A 450 -20.83 15.36 -5.55
CA PRO A 450 -20.61 16.70 -4.99
C PRO A 450 -19.60 16.78 -3.83
N LYS A 451 -19.43 15.72 -3.03
CA LYS A 451 -18.54 15.67 -1.85
C LYS A 451 -17.36 14.70 -2.00
N GLU A 452 -17.33 13.91 -3.07
CA GLU A 452 -16.28 12.93 -3.36
C GLU A 452 -15.83 13.16 -4.80
N ASN A 453 -14.89 14.08 -5.04
CA ASN A 453 -14.40 14.37 -6.39
C ASN A 453 -12.95 14.86 -6.39
N THR A 454 -12.39 15.00 -7.59
CA THR A 454 -11.05 15.53 -7.87
C THR A 454 -11.07 17.00 -8.31
N HIS A 455 -12.14 17.75 -8.00
CA HIS A 455 -12.21 19.17 -8.35
C HIS A 455 -11.17 19.97 -7.55
N CYS A 456 -10.67 21.06 -8.14
CA CYS A 456 -9.86 22.01 -7.39
C CYS A 456 -10.70 22.67 -6.30
N LEU A 457 -10.30 22.56 -5.03
CA LEU A 457 -11.03 23.15 -3.90
C LEU A 457 -11.01 24.69 -3.93
N THR A 458 -10.07 25.30 -4.66
CA THR A 458 -9.91 26.77 -4.76
C THR A 458 -10.71 27.39 -5.90
N CYS A 459 -10.63 26.85 -7.13
CA CYS A 459 -11.31 27.43 -8.30
C CYS A 459 -12.40 26.55 -8.94
N GLY A 460 -12.73 25.41 -8.32
CA GLY A 460 -13.81 24.52 -8.78
C GLY A 460 -13.58 23.84 -10.14
N VAL A 461 -12.40 23.98 -10.77
CA VAL A 461 -12.13 23.31 -12.06
C VAL A 461 -12.17 21.80 -11.88
N CYS A 462 -12.85 21.13 -12.81
CA CYS A 462 -13.00 19.67 -12.84
C CYS A 462 -12.26 19.10 -14.05
N ALA A 463 -11.53 18.00 -13.82
CA ALA A 463 -10.72 17.34 -14.85
C ALA A 463 -11.55 16.64 -15.95
N TYR A 464 -12.87 16.51 -15.74
CA TYR A 464 -13.83 15.85 -16.64
C TYR A 464 -14.78 16.84 -17.34
N ALA A 465 -14.94 18.06 -16.80
CA ALA A 465 -15.72 19.14 -17.44
C ALA A 465 -14.92 19.98 -18.45
N TRP A 466 -13.59 19.88 -18.41
CA TRP A 466 -12.67 20.67 -19.23
C TRP A 466 -11.71 19.77 -19.98
N ASN A 467 -11.36 20.12 -21.22
CA ASN A 467 -10.32 19.48 -22.00
C ASN A 467 -9.23 20.47 -22.41
N CYS A 468 -8.02 19.98 -22.72
CA CYS A 468 -6.89 20.77 -23.16
C CYS A 468 -5.94 19.95 -24.04
N THR A 469 -5.30 20.56 -25.04
CA THR A 469 -4.36 19.88 -25.95
C THR A 469 -2.91 19.79 -25.43
N CYS A 470 -2.68 19.92 -24.11
CA CYS A 470 -1.36 19.80 -23.49
C CYS A 470 -1.10 18.39 -22.92
N LEU A 471 0.17 17.95 -22.82
CA LEU A 471 0.53 16.61 -22.33
C LEU A 471 0.23 16.36 -20.83
N ASP A 472 -0.10 17.41 -20.07
CA ASP A 472 -0.54 17.30 -18.66
C ASP A 472 -2.08 17.14 -18.55
N ASN A 473 -2.80 16.99 -19.67
CA ASN A 473 -4.24 16.73 -19.75
C ASN A 473 -4.56 15.26 -19.38
N ARG A 474 -4.27 14.89 -18.13
CA ARG A 474 -4.37 13.53 -17.59
C ARG A 474 -5.74 13.29 -16.93
N SER A 475 -6.24 12.07 -17.03
CA SER A 475 -7.52 11.67 -16.41
C SER A 475 -7.53 11.95 -14.91
N GLY A 476 -8.58 12.63 -14.44
CA GLY A 476 -8.77 13.05 -13.06
C GLY A 476 -7.85 14.18 -12.55
N ILE A 477 -6.96 14.73 -13.39
CA ILE A 477 -6.06 15.83 -13.01
C ILE A 477 -6.31 17.06 -13.90
N SER A 478 -6.46 18.24 -13.29
CA SER A 478 -6.58 19.49 -14.09
C SER A 478 -5.22 20.11 -14.34
N CYS A 479 -4.84 20.24 -15.61
CA CYS A 479 -3.60 20.91 -16.02
C CYS A 479 -3.65 22.43 -15.76
N PRO A 480 -2.50 23.14 -15.69
CA PRO A 480 -2.47 24.57 -15.40
C PRO A 480 -3.30 25.43 -16.36
N HIS A 481 -3.42 25.05 -17.65
CA HIS A 481 -4.21 25.79 -18.64
C HIS A 481 -5.72 25.74 -18.33
N ARG A 482 -6.25 24.57 -17.89
CA ARG A 482 -7.64 24.44 -17.42
C ARG A 482 -7.89 25.32 -16.20
N HIS A 483 -6.95 25.37 -15.24
CA HIS A 483 -7.05 26.25 -14.08
C HIS A 483 -7.04 27.74 -14.47
N ALA A 484 -6.15 28.14 -15.38
CA ALA A 484 -5.98 29.52 -15.82
C ALA A 484 -7.27 30.07 -16.45
N VAL A 485 -7.84 29.33 -17.40
CA VAL A 485 -9.12 29.67 -18.03
C VAL A 485 -10.26 29.65 -17.02
N LYS A 486 -10.31 28.68 -16.10
CA LYS A 486 -11.34 28.65 -15.06
C LYS A 486 -11.27 29.87 -14.15
N LEU A 487 -10.07 30.27 -13.70
CA LEU A 487 -9.87 31.47 -12.88
C LEU A 487 -10.40 32.73 -13.60
N LEU A 488 -9.94 32.97 -14.83
CA LEU A 488 -10.36 34.09 -15.67
C LEU A 488 -11.90 34.11 -15.88
N THR A 489 -12.51 32.97 -16.18
CA THR A 489 -13.96 32.87 -16.42
C THR A 489 -14.83 32.90 -15.17
N THR A 490 -14.28 32.67 -13.97
CA THR A 490 -15.01 32.83 -12.70
C THR A 490 -14.95 34.23 -12.11
N GLY A 491 -14.08 35.11 -12.60
CA GLY A 491 -14.01 36.50 -12.11
C GLY A 491 -13.74 36.62 -10.61
N ILE A 492 -12.99 35.68 -10.01
CA ILE A 492 -12.58 35.78 -8.60
C ILE A 492 -11.65 37.00 -8.47
N PRO A 493 -12.00 38.02 -7.67
CA PRO A 493 -11.13 39.18 -7.48
C PRO A 493 -9.79 38.75 -6.86
N ALA A 494 -8.72 39.53 -7.08
CA ALA A 494 -7.45 39.34 -6.37
C ALA A 494 -7.59 39.56 -4.84
N GLU A 495 -8.70 40.14 -4.40
CA GLU A 495 -9.05 40.44 -3.02
C GLU A 495 -9.95 39.35 -2.41
N THR A 496 -9.38 38.17 -2.21
CA THR A 496 -9.74 37.31 -1.07
C THR A 496 -8.51 36.56 -0.59
N LEU A 497 -7.46 37.34 -0.30
CA LEU A 497 -6.38 36.89 0.56
C LEU A 497 -6.96 36.58 1.94
N ILE A 498 -7.32 35.31 2.17
CA ILE A 498 -7.16 34.74 3.51
C ILE A 498 -5.64 34.70 3.72
N VAL A 499 -5.13 35.80 4.26
CA VAL A 499 -3.91 35.79 5.04
C VAL A 499 -4.25 34.91 6.24
N ASP A 500 -3.68 33.71 6.31
CA ASP A 500 -3.64 32.98 7.58
C ASP A 500 -3.00 33.92 8.60
N GLU A 501 -3.74 34.33 9.64
CA GLU A 501 -3.17 35.17 10.69
C GLU A 501 -1.92 34.47 11.23
N PRO A 502 -0.76 35.17 11.31
CA PRO A 502 0.44 34.58 11.85
C PRO A 502 0.23 34.29 13.34
N VAL A 503 -0.05 33.03 13.67
CA VAL A 503 -0.07 32.51 15.04
C VAL A 503 1.16 33.07 15.75
N PRO A 504 0.99 33.84 16.84
CA PRO A 504 2.02 34.78 17.27
C PRO A 504 3.30 34.06 17.66
N SER A 505 4.35 34.28 16.86
CA SER A 505 5.71 33.84 17.15
C SER A 505 6.15 34.38 18.51
N PRO A 506 6.54 33.53 19.47
CA PRO A 506 7.18 34.01 20.70
C PRO A 506 8.40 34.84 20.34
N SER A 507 8.46 36.06 20.89
CA SER A 507 9.56 37.00 20.67
C SER A 507 10.90 36.41 21.10
N GLN A 508 11.96 36.78 20.40
CA GLN A 508 13.32 36.29 20.64
C GLN A 508 13.78 36.59 22.09
N LEU A 509 14.07 35.54 22.85
CA LEU A 509 15.15 35.54 23.82
C LEU A 509 16.24 34.59 23.31
N GLU A 510 17.49 34.87 23.70
CA GLU A 510 18.67 34.19 23.16
C GLU A 510 18.96 32.83 23.82
N SER A 511 19.77 32.02 23.14
CA SER A 511 20.39 30.76 23.58
C SER A 511 19.48 29.52 23.75
N GLY A 512 19.96 28.33 23.31
CA GLY A 512 19.67 27.10 24.07
C GLY A 512 18.95 25.90 23.45
N ALA A 513 18.68 25.81 22.13
CA ALA A 513 18.10 24.60 21.47
C ALA A 513 16.65 24.24 21.95
N PRO A 514 15.98 23.14 21.49
CA PRO A 514 16.28 22.21 20.40
C PRO A 514 15.23 22.18 19.26
N THR A 515 15.59 21.66 18.08
CA THR A 515 14.64 21.42 16.97
C THR A 515 13.59 20.36 17.31
N SER A 516 12.38 20.47 16.77
CA SER A 516 11.29 19.54 17.11
C SER A 516 11.62 18.08 16.72
N PRO A 517 11.10 17.07 17.43
CA PRO A 517 11.29 15.65 17.05
C PRO A 517 10.75 15.32 15.66
N GLN A 518 9.79 16.10 15.17
CA GLN A 518 9.10 15.90 13.90
C GLN A 518 9.91 16.46 12.73
N GLN A 519 10.42 17.69 12.82
CA GLN A 519 11.40 18.22 11.85
C GLN A 519 12.67 17.36 11.82
N ARG A 520 13.23 16.98 12.98
CA ARG A 520 14.36 16.03 13.06
C ARG A 520 14.04 14.64 12.50
N ARG A 521 12.77 14.25 12.37
CA ARG A 521 12.38 13.02 11.66
C ARG A 521 12.37 13.26 10.16
N GLU A 522 11.70 14.33 9.70
CA GLU A 522 11.58 14.70 8.29
C GLU A 522 12.95 14.93 7.64
N GLU A 523 13.87 15.65 8.28
CA GLU A 523 15.27 15.80 7.84
C GLU A 523 16.01 14.47 7.68
N ARG A 524 15.83 13.54 8.62
CA ARG A 524 16.45 12.20 8.55
C ARG A 524 15.87 11.36 7.42
N TYR A 525 14.55 11.42 7.20
CA TYR A 525 13.93 10.73 6.06
C TYR A 525 14.27 11.38 4.72
N HIS A 526 14.45 12.71 4.67
CA HIS A 526 14.95 13.41 3.48
C HIS A 526 16.39 12.99 3.14
N LYS A 527 17.30 12.98 4.13
CA LYS A 527 18.67 12.49 3.96
C LYS A 527 18.71 11.00 3.55
N LEU A 528 17.87 10.15 4.15
CA LEU A 528 17.72 8.75 3.74
C LEU A 528 17.21 8.60 2.30
N SER A 529 16.27 9.46 1.87
CA SER A 529 15.76 9.46 0.49
C SER A 529 16.84 9.90 -0.50
N ALA A 530 17.67 10.90 -0.15
CA ALA A 530 18.82 11.30 -0.95
C ALA A 530 19.84 10.16 -1.08
N ILE A 531 20.24 9.53 0.03
CA ILE A 531 21.16 8.39 0.03
C ILE A 531 20.65 7.25 -0.86
N LYS A 532 19.36 6.88 -0.75
CA LYS A 532 18.75 5.86 -1.61
C LYS A 532 18.75 6.25 -3.09
N SER A 533 18.46 7.51 -3.42
CA SER A 533 18.49 8.00 -4.80
C SER A 533 19.90 7.98 -5.38
N THR A 534 20.91 8.42 -4.62
CA THR A 534 22.31 8.39 -5.04
C THR A 534 22.80 6.95 -5.22
N TYR A 535 22.49 6.05 -4.29
CA TYR A 535 22.88 4.64 -4.41
C TYR A 535 22.28 3.99 -5.66
N ALA A 536 21.00 4.22 -5.96
CA ALA A 536 20.37 3.69 -7.17
C ALA A 536 21.00 4.23 -8.47
N VAL A 537 21.50 5.47 -8.48
CA VAL A 537 22.27 6.02 -9.61
C VAL A 537 23.64 5.35 -9.71
N VAL A 538 24.36 5.18 -8.61
CA VAL A 538 25.67 4.49 -8.59
C VAL A 538 25.53 3.02 -9.03
N GLU A 539 24.52 2.31 -8.53
CA GLU A 539 24.18 0.93 -8.92
C GLU A 539 23.87 0.83 -10.42
N ALA A 540 23.07 1.76 -10.97
CA ALA A 540 22.76 1.80 -12.39
C ALA A 540 24.00 2.11 -13.26
N THR A 541 24.84 3.06 -12.85
CA THR A 541 26.09 3.40 -13.54
C THR A 541 27.07 2.24 -13.52
N ALA A 542 27.36 1.64 -12.38
CA ALA A 542 28.23 0.47 -12.28
C ALA A 542 27.68 -0.72 -13.09
N THR A 543 26.37 -0.94 -13.05
CA THR A 543 25.68 -1.94 -13.88
C THR A 543 25.72 -1.62 -15.38
N SER A 544 26.04 -0.38 -15.78
CA SER A 544 26.27 -0.01 -17.17
C SER A 544 27.74 -0.16 -17.57
N LEU A 545 28.67 0.27 -16.71
CA LEU A 545 30.12 0.15 -16.92
C LEU A 545 30.56 -1.32 -17.00
N ALA A 546 30.01 -2.20 -16.16
CA ALA A 546 30.26 -3.66 -16.19
C ALA A 546 29.69 -4.39 -17.42
N LYS A 547 29.33 -3.65 -18.49
CA LYS A 547 28.93 -4.15 -19.82
C LYS A 547 29.76 -3.51 -20.94
N VAL A 548 30.76 -2.70 -20.60
CA VAL A 548 31.67 -1.99 -21.49
C VAL A 548 33.06 -2.55 -21.23
N ASP A 549 33.66 -3.19 -22.23
CA ASP A 549 34.92 -3.90 -22.14
C ASP A 549 36.07 -2.95 -22.51
N THR A 550 36.36 -1.97 -21.63
CA THR A 550 37.49 -1.03 -21.77
C THR A 550 38.15 -0.71 -20.42
N ASP A 551 39.43 -0.32 -20.46
CA ASP A 551 40.21 -0.01 -19.26
C ASP A 551 39.64 1.20 -18.48
N GLU A 552 39.06 2.19 -19.16
CA GLU A 552 38.41 3.33 -18.50
C GLU A 552 37.14 2.92 -17.75
N ALA A 553 36.40 1.93 -18.27
CA ALA A 553 35.22 1.40 -17.58
C ALA A 553 35.62 0.61 -16.32
N MET A 554 36.73 -0.13 -16.37
CA MET A 554 37.33 -0.77 -15.20
C MET A 554 37.82 0.26 -14.17
N GLN A 555 38.56 1.29 -14.59
CA GLN A 555 39.06 2.33 -13.69
C GLN A 555 37.91 3.08 -12.99
N GLN A 556 36.81 3.38 -13.69
CA GLN A 556 35.62 3.99 -13.08
C GLN A 556 34.89 3.04 -12.12
N LEU A 557 34.89 1.73 -12.37
CA LEU A 557 34.35 0.75 -11.43
C LEU A 557 35.19 0.65 -10.15
N GLU A 558 36.52 0.73 -10.24
CA GLU A 558 37.42 0.77 -9.08
C GLU A 558 37.22 2.05 -8.25
N GLU A 559 37.10 3.22 -8.90
CA GLU A 559 36.83 4.48 -8.20
C GLU A 559 35.45 4.47 -7.50
N ILE A 560 34.41 3.94 -8.16
CA ILE A 560 33.09 3.74 -7.55
C ILE A 560 33.18 2.80 -6.34
N LEU A 561 33.92 1.70 -6.45
CA LEU A 561 34.11 0.74 -5.36
C LEU A 561 34.82 1.38 -4.16
N ALA A 562 35.88 2.15 -4.38
CA ALA A 562 36.61 2.86 -3.32
C ALA A 562 35.70 3.85 -2.56
N HIS A 563 34.90 4.64 -3.28
CA HIS A 563 33.93 5.56 -2.68
C HIS A 563 32.82 4.84 -1.89
N LEU A 564 32.34 3.69 -2.38
CA LEU A 564 31.36 2.86 -1.66
C LEU A 564 31.96 2.19 -0.41
N GLN A 565 33.24 1.78 -0.44
CA GLN A 565 33.95 1.25 0.72
C GLN A 565 34.16 2.33 1.80
N LEU A 566 34.53 3.55 1.41
CA LEU A 566 34.57 4.72 2.31
C LEU A 566 33.21 4.98 2.98
N ALA A 567 32.12 4.98 2.20
CA ALA A 567 30.77 5.14 2.72
C ALA A 567 30.35 3.99 3.67
N ALA A 568 30.75 2.75 3.37
CA ALA A 568 30.51 1.59 4.22
C ALA A 568 31.28 1.66 5.55
N GLY A 569 32.50 2.23 5.56
CA GLY A 569 33.27 2.48 6.79
C GLY A 569 32.54 3.42 7.76
N VAL A 570 31.87 4.45 7.25
CA VAL A 570 31.04 5.38 8.04
C VAL A 570 29.75 4.74 8.56
N ALA A 571 29.31 3.62 7.97
CA ALA A 571 28.08 2.91 8.34
C ALA A 571 28.29 1.81 9.43
N GLN A 572 29.51 1.56 9.88
CA GLN A 572 29.82 0.56 10.91
C GLN A 572 29.28 0.99 12.30
N PRO A 573 28.45 0.19 12.98
CA PRO A 573 28.11 0.44 14.38
C PRO A 573 29.29 0.07 15.31
N PRO A 574 29.38 0.63 16.53
CA PRO A 574 30.37 0.20 17.53
C PRO A 574 30.21 -1.30 17.83
N SER A 575 31.35 -1.97 18.00
CA SER A 575 31.47 -3.41 17.83
C SER A 575 30.81 -4.25 18.93
N SER A 576 29.74 -4.97 18.58
CA SER A 576 29.42 -6.29 19.17
C SER A 576 28.29 -7.02 18.42
N LEU A 577 28.66 -7.92 17.50
CA LEU A 577 27.92 -9.14 17.14
C LEU A 577 28.77 -9.97 16.17
N ALA A 578 29.00 -11.25 16.46
CA ALA A 578 29.85 -12.10 15.64
C ALA A 578 29.15 -12.51 14.32
N VAL A 579 29.90 -12.43 13.22
CA VAL A 579 29.42 -12.86 11.89
C VAL A 579 29.30 -14.37 11.84
N ARG A 580 28.13 -14.88 11.42
CA ARG A 580 27.98 -16.30 11.05
C ARG A 580 28.75 -16.58 9.76
N LEU A 581 29.67 -17.55 9.80
CA LEU A 581 30.53 -17.94 8.67
C LEU A 581 29.74 -18.34 7.39
N GLU A 582 28.49 -18.77 7.53
CA GLU A 582 27.63 -19.24 6.43
C GLU A 582 27.33 -18.17 5.36
N LEU A 583 27.55 -16.88 5.66
CA LEU A 583 27.36 -15.78 4.70
C LEU A 583 28.63 -15.36 3.94
N ALA A 584 29.76 -16.06 4.13
CA ALA A 584 31.04 -15.71 3.53
C ALA A 584 31.26 -16.21 2.09
N GLN A 585 30.26 -16.82 1.44
CA GLN A 585 30.36 -17.33 0.06
C GLN A 585 29.64 -16.43 -0.94
N SER A 586 30.40 -15.81 -1.84
CA SER A 586 29.89 -14.97 -2.93
C SER A 586 29.19 -15.80 -4.01
N GLY A 587 28.09 -15.27 -4.56
CA GLY A 587 27.35 -15.87 -5.68
C GLY A 587 26.09 -16.66 -5.33
N ALA A 588 25.81 -16.90 -4.04
CA ALA A 588 24.60 -17.60 -3.60
C ALA A 588 23.31 -16.77 -3.83
N LYS A 589 22.67 -16.94 -5.00
CA LYS A 589 21.27 -16.53 -5.21
C LYS A 589 20.38 -17.28 -4.21
N PRO A 590 19.33 -16.65 -3.61
CA PRO A 590 18.36 -17.35 -2.80
C PRO A 590 17.68 -18.45 -3.62
N GLN A 591 18.02 -19.72 -3.36
CA GLN A 591 17.29 -20.82 -3.96
C GLN A 591 15.93 -20.93 -3.27
N LEU A 592 14.88 -20.51 -3.97
CA LEU A 592 13.51 -20.91 -3.64
C LEU A 592 13.44 -22.44 -3.76
N SER A 593 13.36 -23.13 -2.63
CA SER A 593 13.04 -24.55 -2.60
C SER A 593 11.66 -24.74 -3.22
N LYS A 594 11.61 -25.47 -4.35
CA LYS A 594 10.37 -25.84 -5.02
C LYS A 594 9.67 -26.90 -4.19
N ILE A 595 8.94 -26.48 -3.15
CA ILE A 595 8.17 -27.39 -2.29
C ILE A 595 6.93 -27.85 -3.08
N PRO A 596 6.81 -29.15 -3.42
CA PRO A 596 5.58 -29.68 -4.04
C PRO A 596 4.39 -29.57 -3.08
N LEU A 597 3.19 -29.35 -3.61
CA LEU A 597 1.96 -29.52 -2.82
C LEU A 597 1.78 -31.01 -2.51
N TYR A 598 1.61 -31.37 -1.24
CA TYR A 598 1.56 -32.76 -0.80
C TYR A 598 0.17 -33.38 -1.04
N GLN A 599 0.13 -34.65 -1.46
CA GLN A 599 -1.13 -35.38 -1.67
C GLN A 599 -1.67 -36.07 -0.40
N ARG A 600 -2.99 -36.30 -0.42
CA ARG A 600 -3.82 -36.67 0.72
C ARG A 600 -3.74 -38.16 1.08
N GLY A 601 -3.09 -38.47 2.20
CA GLY A 601 -3.26 -39.78 2.85
C GLY A 601 -4.69 -39.96 3.39
N LYS A 602 -5.27 -41.17 3.28
CA LYS A 602 -6.61 -41.48 3.79
C LYS A 602 -6.62 -41.40 5.33
N MET A 603 -7.30 -40.42 5.91
CA MET A 603 -7.46 -40.29 7.37
C MET A 603 -8.93 -40.18 7.79
N LYS A 604 -9.24 -40.69 9.00
CA LYS A 604 -10.59 -40.74 9.57
C LYS A 604 -10.96 -39.41 10.24
N MET A 605 -12.26 -39.09 10.25
CA MET A 605 -12.82 -37.98 11.03
C MET A 605 -12.39 -38.06 12.52
N PRO A 606 -11.85 -36.98 13.12
CA PRO A 606 -11.65 -36.91 14.56
C PRO A 606 -12.99 -36.78 15.30
N LYS A 607 -13.07 -37.32 16.52
CA LYS A 607 -14.25 -37.16 17.39
C LYS A 607 -14.29 -35.73 17.96
N LYS A 608 -15.50 -35.15 18.11
CA LYS A 608 -15.70 -33.85 18.77
C LYS A 608 -15.11 -33.86 20.20
N PRO A 609 -14.42 -32.79 20.65
CA PRO A 609 -13.96 -32.67 22.02
C PRO A 609 -15.15 -32.51 22.99
N THR A 610 -15.05 -33.12 24.17
CA THR A 610 -16.18 -33.34 25.11
C THR A 610 -16.17 -32.43 26.35
N LYS A 611 -15.51 -31.26 26.29
CA LYS A 611 -15.54 -30.25 27.37
C LYS A 611 -15.64 -28.83 26.79
N ASP A 612 -16.56 -28.04 27.33
CA ASP A 612 -16.73 -26.62 27.03
C ASP A 612 -15.83 -25.78 27.95
N LEU A 613 -14.71 -25.30 27.38
CA LEU A 613 -13.70 -24.53 28.10
C LEU A 613 -14.18 -23.10 28.44
N HIS A 614 -15.14 -22.54 27.71
CA HIS A 614 -15.66 -21.19 27.99
C HIS A 614 -16.44 -21.13 29.30
N LYS A 615 -17.00 -22.27 29.74
CA LYS A 615 -17.73 -22.38 31.01
C LYS A 615 -16.79 -22.33 32.22
N GLU A 616 -15.63 -23.00 32.17
CA GLU A 616 -14.60 -22.91 33.22
C GLU A 616 -14.03 -21.50 33.31
N VAL A 617 -13.70 -20.86 32.17
CA VAL A 617 -13.16 -19.49 32.14
C VAL A 617 -14.11 -18.46 32.73
N ARG A 618 -15.43 -18.57 32.45
CA ARG A 618 -16.44 -17.67 33.04
C ARG A 618 -16.53 -17.83 34.56
N THR A 619 -16.52 -19.07 35.06
CA THR A 619 -16.52 -19.38 36.49
C THR A 619 -15.29 -18.81 37.23
N LEU A 620 -14.15 -18.65 36.55
CA LEU A 620 -12.92 -18.05 37.08
C LEU A 620 -12.83 -16.52 36.94
N LEU A 621 -13.89 -15.86 36.45
CA LEU A 621 -14.00 -14.40 36.38
C LEU A 621 -14.93 -13.81 37.43
N GLU A 622 -15.78 -14.63 38.04
CA GLU A 622 -16.88 -14.19 38.93
C GLU A 622 -16.56 -14.36 40.44
N SER A 623 -15.44 -15.00 40.80
CA SER A 623 -15.01 -15.19 42.18
C SER A 623 -14.24 -13.98 42.76
N PRO A 624 -14.64 -13.45 43.94
CA PRO A 624 -13.92 -12.37 44.63
C PRO A 624 -12.61 -12.86 45.27
N PRO A 625 -11.65 -11.96 45.57
CA PRO A 625 -10.38 -12.35 46.20
C PRO A 625 -10.57 -12.79 47.65
N ASP A 626 -9.95 -13.92 48.01
CA ASP A 626 -9.96 -14.45 49.37
C ASP A 626 -9.11 -13.56 50.32
N ARG A 627 -9.53 -13.45 51.59
CA ARG A 627 -8.88 -12.64 52.63
C ARG A 627 -8.22 -13.53 53.68
N ARG A 628 -7.04 -14.07 53.38
CA ARG A 628 -6.15 -14.69 54.37
C ARG A 628 -4.68 -14.47 54.00
N GLU A 629 -4.00 -13.63 54.77
CA GLU A 629 -2.58 -13.72 55.19
C GLU A 629 -2.23 -12.45 55.98
N GLU A 630 -2.73 -12.38 57.22
CA GLU A 630 -2.16 -11.57 58.32
C GLU A 630 -1.76 -12.54 59.45
N GLU A 631 -0.56 -13.10 59.37
CA GLU A 631 0.28 -13.61 60.48
C GLU A 631 1.73 -13.83 60.02
#